data_AF-A0A4R4ICF9-F1
#
_entry.id   AF-A0A4R4ICF9-F1
#
_cell.length_a   1.000
_cell.length_b   1.000
_cell.length_c   1.000
_cell.angle_alpha   90.00
_cell.angle_beta   90.00
_cell.angle_gamma   90.00
#
_symmetry.space_group_name_H-M   'P 1'
#
loop_
_entity.id
_entity.type
_entity.pdbx_description
1 polymer ?
#
loop_
_entity_poly.entity_id
_entity_poly.type
_entity_poly.pdbx_seq_one_letter_code
_entity_poly.pdbx_strand_id
1 'polypeptide(L)'
;MRRRLPALIVAILATQCLEAMGQETAMSAAAVVQFDTEFLVAGGGRNVDISRFERGSVVLPGVYRADLQVNGDYVARADVTFRSLEAGTDAVACIDESLLARFGADMSLLDPAIRDRLAAAAACERIEDVIADARVHFDFAAQRLEVSIPQAAMLRRARGYVDPSNWDAGINAASLGYSFNVYQQKMRGNAAVTRGYLGVNAGLNVGGWRLRHDGSYSFDTRGQRDYQAMATYAKREVAALSAELTLGEAFTSGDLFDSVGFRGVRLETDDRMLPESRRGYAPTVRGVANSNARITIRQGGSLIHETTVAPGAFEIDDLYATGYGGDLEVTIQEADGSQRMFSVPFAAVPLSLRPGATRFSATMGELRQHQGRDEPLFAQGTWQRGLSNRVTGYAGVTAAPDYAAGMVGVALNTRLGAVGADVTQSSTVLADGNAVRGASYRLSYARDIAATGTHVAIAAYRYSTGGFYGLGEAMQAREAERHSDVWAPQRQRNRASLSMGQRLGERHGRLHATASLSDYWNRPGSDVNYSFGYSGSLGRMNYGISANRQHSADGRADTQYYASLTVPLGSAGRSRTLSNNLSYNDGGRSRAQSTLSGTMGEENQLSYGLSLAHARGGDIDSTSDLNANLMYRAGKADLQASMAVGSHHSQASVGARGAVVIHADGWTLSQPLSETFGIVEVPDAKGARLLNAAGVKVDGRGYAVIPYLTPYRANTISIDPKGLSTDVELKLNSQQVTPRAGAVAKVRFATESGRSAVLEVRRQDGSVLPFGANVIDEDDREVGVVGQGGRIFVRGLRETGTLTVRWADDARALCRIDYHLPARGKDEGIQVVPGQCVTQVADLREDDAAPVWNFVSGE
;
A
#
# COMPACT_ATOMS: atom_id res chain seq x y z
N MET A 1 69.58 43.29 2.74
CA MET A 1 69.53 43.13 1.28
C MET A 1 69.83 41.66 0.94
N ARG A 2 68.95 40.64 0.98
CA ARG A 2 67.50 40.46 0.83
C ARG A 2 66.97 40.63 -0.61
N ARG A 3 67.42 39.74 -1.49
CA ARG A 3 66.63 39.15 -2.58
C ARG A 3 67.11 37.71 -2.79
N ARG A 4 66.17 36.82 -3.15
CA ARG A 4 66.31 35.37 -3.42
C ARG A 4 66.08 34.41 -2.25
N LEU A 5 64.85 34.41 -1.72
CA LEU A 5 64.23 33.30 -0.98
C LEU A 5 62.70 33.55 -1.00
N PRO A 6 61.97 33.08 -2.03
CA PRO A 6 60.88 32.15 -1.73
C PRO A 6 60.56 31.13 -2.84
N ALA A 7 61.37 31.02 -3.91
CA ALA A 7 61.09 30.08 -5.01
C ALA A 7 61.60 28.65 -4.73
N LEU A 8 62.65 28.49 -3.91
CA LEU A 8 63.24 27.17 -3.62
C LEU A 8 62.40 26.36 -2.61
N ILE A 9 61.66 27.01 -1.70
CA ILE A 9 60.84 26.32 -0.70
C ILE A 9 59.52 25.81 -1.31
N VAL A 10 58.97 26.52 -2.30
CA VAL A 10 57.79 26.05 -3.05
C VAL A 10 58.17 24.91 -4.00
N ALA A 11 59.37 24.91 -4.57
CA ALA A 11 59.85 23.79 -5.39
C ALA A 11 60.08 22.52 -4.56
N ILE A 12 60.59 22.63 -3.32
CA ILE A 12 60.84 21.46 -2.45
C ILE A 12 59.53 20.88 -1.88
N LEU A 13 58.51 21.71 -1.62
CA LEU A 13 57.18 21.22 -1.22
C LEU A 13 56.38 20.66 -2.40
N ALA A 14 56.60 21.14 -3.63
CA ALA A 14 55.99 20.57 -4.83
C ALA A 14 56.65 19.23 -5.25
N THR A 15 57.96 19.05 -5.05
CA THR A 15 58.62 17.75 -5.30
C THR A 15 58.29 16.71 -4.23
N GLN A 16 58.08 17.08 -2.96
CA GLN A 16 57.61 16.12 -1.95
C GLN A 16 56.13 15.72 -2.11
N CYS A 17 55.31 16.54 -2.79
CA CYS A 17 53.94 16.16 -3.13
C CYS A 17 53.86 15.33 -4.42
N LEU A 18 54.76 15.55 -5.39
CA LEU A 18 54.85 14.71 -6.59
C LEU A 18 55.45 13.32 -6.31
N GLU A 19 56.34 13.17 -5.32
CA GLU A 19 56.83 11.84 -4.91
C GLU A 19 55.78 11.05 -4.09
N ALA A 20 54.81 11.72 -3.46
CA ALA A 20 53.69 11.07 -2.77
C ALA A 20 52.48 10.76 -3.67
N MET A 21 52.40 11.34 -4.87
CA MET A 21 51.32 11.06 -5.85
C MET A 21 51.78 10.19 -7.04
N GLY A 22 53.01 9.67 -7.00
CA GLY A 22 53.57 8.77 -8.02
C GLY A 22 53.42 7.28 -7.73
N GLN A 23 52.86 6.87 -6.60
CA GLN A 23 52.67 5.47 -6.22
C GLN A 23 51.25 5.20 -5.71
N GLU A 24 50.30 5.09 -6.64
CA GLU A 24 48.97 4.43 -6.51
C GLU A 24 48.18 4.90 -7.74
N THR A 25 48.24 4.27 -8.91
CA THR A 25 47.70 2.94 -9.18
C THR A 25 48.03 2.63 -10.65
N ALA A 26 49.25 2.19 -10.92
CA ALA A 26 49.39 1.18 -11.95
C ALA A 26 48.82 -0.08 -11.31
N MET A 27 47.73 -0.62 -11.85
CA MET A 27 47.23 -1.95 -11.50
C MET A 27 48.39 -2.90 -11.77
N SER A 28 49.15 -3.15 -10.70
CA SER A 28 50.35 -3.96 -10.71
C SER A 28 49.94 -5.31 -11.27
N ALA A 29 50.57 -5.73 -12.36
CA ALA A 29 50.68 -7.15 -12.63
C ALA A 29 51.11 -7.79 -11.31
N ALA A 30 50.23 -8.61 -10.72
CA ALA A 30 50.35 -9.08 -9.34
C ALA A 30 51.83 -9.33 -9.02
N ALA A 31 52.39 -8.50 -8.11
CA ALA A 31 53.80 -8.56 -7.81
C ALA A 31 54.11 -9.99 -7.41
N VAL A 32 55.01 -10.66 -8.14
CA VAL A 32 55.42 -12.02 -7.83
C VAL A 32 56.13 -11.94 -6.48
N VAL A 33 55.47 -12.41 -5.43
CA VAL A 33 56.00 -12.37 -4.06
C VAL A 33 56.84 -13.62 -3.86
N GLN A 34 58.15 -13.47 -3.73
CA GLN A 34 59.05 -14.59 -3.49
C GLN A 34 59.07 -14.93 -2.00
N PHE A 35 58.67 -16.15 -1.65
CA PHE A 35 58.69 -16.63 -0.28
C PHE A 35 60.01 -17.32 0.04
N ASP A 36 60.58 -17.04 1.22
CA ASP A 36 61.79 -17.73 1.69
C ASP A 36 61.45 -19.16 2.16
N THR A 37 61.91 -20.14 1.40
CA THR A 37 61.67 -21.56 1.67
C THR A 37 62.48 -22.10 2.86
N GLU A 38 63.52 -21.41 3.34
CA GLU A 38 64.35 -21.88 4.47
C GLU A 38 63.58 -21.86 5.80
N PHE A 39 62.64 -20.93 5.97
CA PHE A 39 61.80 -20.85 7.18
C PHE A 39 60.70 -21.93 7.27
N LEU A 40 60.41 -22.63 6.16
CA LEU A 40 59.35 -23.65 6.10
C LEU A 40 59.85 -25.07 6.41
N VAL A 41 61.17 -25.31 6.44
CA VAL A 41 61.75 -26.66 6.60
C VAL A 41 62.52 -26.77 7.93
N ALA A 42 61.79 -26.86 9.04
CA ALA A 42 62.36 -27.35 10.30
C ALA A 42 62.53 -28.88 10.21
N GLY A 43 63.69 -29.32 9.70
CA GLY A 43 64.10 -30.73 9.69
C GLY A 43 64.06 -31.39 8.31
N GLY A 44 65.09 -31.13 7.50
CA GLY A 44 65.61 -32.04 6.48
C GLY A 44 64.63 -32.63 5.46
N GLY A 45 64.52 -31.96 4.31
CA GLY A 45 64.32 -32.64 3.02
C GLY A 45 62.94 -32.54 2.38
N ARG A 46 62.67 -31.43 1.68
CA ARG A 46 62.02 -31.37 0.35
C ARG A 46 61.87 -29.89 -0.07
N ASN A 47 62.35 -29.53 -1.26
CA ASN A 47 61.99 -28.26 -1.89
C ASN A 47 60.47 -28.23 -2.08
N VAL A 48 59.77 -27.40 -1.31
CA VAL A 48 58.32 -27.19 -1.47
C VAL A 48 58.13 -26.16 -2.58
N ASP A 49 57.50 -26.56 -3.68
CA ASP A 49 57.14 -25.65 -4.78
C ASP A 49 55.97 -24.75 -4.37
N ILE A 50 56.33 -23.55 -3.91
CA ILE A 50 55.40 -22.49 -3.51
C ILE A 50 55.19 -21.43 -4.60
N SER A 51 55.71 -21.66 -5.82
CA SER A 51 55.60 -20.73 -6.97
C SER A 51 54.16 -20.32 -7.29
N ARG A 52 53.20 -21.20 -6.97
CA ARG A 52 51.75 -20.96 -7.13
C ARG A 52 51.16 -19.95 -6.15
N PHE A 53 51.79 -19.71 -5.00
CA PHE A 53 51.33 -18.72 -4.01
C PHE A 53 52.01 -17.36 -4.18
N GLU A 54 53.01 -17.28 -5.06
CA GLU A 54 53.73 -16.05 -5.39
C GLU A 54 52.86 -15.08 -6.22
N ARG A 55 51.72 -15.55 -6.75
CA ARG A 55 50.69 -14.75 -7.42
C ARG A 55 49.50 -14.58 -6.49
N GLY A 56 48.92 -13.38 -6.40
CA GLY A 56 47.85 -13.07 -5.44
C GLY A 56 46.64 -13.99 -5.55
N SER A 57 46.13 -14.45 -4.39
CA SER A 57 44.86 -15.17 -4.17
C SER A 57 44.54 -16.32 -5.15
N VAL A 58 45.47 -17.27 -5.32
CA VAL A 58 45.23 -18.47 -6.15
C VAL A 58 44.23 -19.44 -5.51
N VAL A 59 43.15 -19.75 -6.23
CA VAL A 59 42.14 -20.74 -5.86
C VAL A 59 42.49 -22.08 -6.52
N LEU A 60 42.57 -23.15 -5.73
CA LEU A 60 42.83 -24.49 -6.24
C LEU A 60 41.55 -25.12 -6.82
N PRO A 61 41.63 -26.03 -7.80
CA PRO A 61 40.47 -26.80 -8.24
C PRO A 61 39.89 -27.63 -7.08
N GLY A 62 38.58 -27.59 -6.91
CA GLY A 62 37.91 -28.25 -5.80
C GLY A 62 36.50 -27.75 -5.58
N VAL A 63 35.83 -28.27 -4.55
CA VAL A 63 34.51 -27.80 -4.13
C VAL A 63 34.70 -27.03 -2.83
N TYR A 64 34.28 -25.76 -2.82
CA TYR A 64 34.37 -24.88 -1.68
C TYR A 64 32.99 -24.48 -1.22
N ARG A 65 32.73 -24.63 0.08
CA ARG A 65 31.51 -24.12 0.69
C ARG A 65 31.68 -22.64 0.96
N ALA A 66 30.91 -21.81 0.26
CA ALA A 66 31.09 -20.37 0.26
C ALA A 66 29.78 -19.62 0.53
N ASP A 67 29.89 -18.44 1.15
CA ASP A 67 28.84 -17.44 1.21
C ASP A 67 28.72 -16.74 -0.14
N LEU A 68 27.57 -16.86 -0.78
CA LEU A 68 27.27 -16.22 -2.06
C LEU A 68 26.78 -14.81 -1.80
N GLN A 69 27.50 -13.82 -2.32
CA GLN A 69 27.14 -12.42 -2.28
C GLN A 69 26.96 -11.91 -3.71
N VAL A 70 25.76 -11.43 -4.06
CA VAL A 70 25.47 -10.90 -5.39
C VAL A 70 25.18 -9.41 -5.28
N ASN A 71 25.94 -8.59 -6.00
CA ASN A 71 25.82 -7.13 -5.99
C ASN A 71 25.88 -6.50 -4.58
N GLY A 72 26.60 -7.15 -3.65
CA GLY A 72 26.73 -6.71 -2.25
C GLY A 72 25.71 -7.32 -1.28
N ASP A 73 24.69 -8.03 -1.77
CA ASP A 73 23.69 -8.68 -0.91
C ASP A 73 24.01 -10.17 -0.69
N TYR A 74 23.92 -10.62 0.56
CA TYR A 74 24.02 -12.04 0.88
C TYR A 74 22.81 -12.79 0.33
N VAL A 75 23.07 -13.85 -0.45
CA VAL A 75 22.01 -14.66 -1.08
C VAL A 75 21.82 -15.97 -0.34
N ALA A 76 22.89 -16.76 -0.20
CA ALA A 76 22.86 -18.08 0.40
C ALA A 76 24.28 -18.59 0.69
N ARG A 77 24.39 -19.66 1.47
CA ARG A 77 25.62 -20.45 1.60
C ARG A 77 25.50 -21.72 0.75
N ALA A 78 26.42 -21.95 -0.17
CA ALA A 78 26.36 -23.08 -1.10
C ALA A 78 27.75 -23.66 -1.40
N ASP A 79 27.77 -24.90 -1.89
CA ASP A 79 28.98 -25.52 -2.41
C ASP A 79 29.21 -25.07 -3.86
N VAL A 80 30.37 -24.46 -4.12
CA VAL A 80 30.76 -23.93 -5.42
C VAL A 80 31.93 -24.75 -5.95
N THR A 81 31.78 -25.28 -7.17
CA THR A 81 32.85 -26.04 -7.82
C THR A 81 33.79 -25.10 -8.56
N PHE A 82 35.08 -25.22 -8.32
CA PHE A 82 36.13 -24.51 -9.04
C PHE A 82 36.91 -25.47 -9.93
N ARG A 83 37.08 -25.13 -11.21
CA ARG A 83 37.87 -25.91 -12.16
C ARG A 83 38.87 -25.02 -12.89
N SER A 84 40.03 -25.60 -13.21
CA SER A 84 40.99 -24.97 -14.10
C SER A 84 40.56 -25.27 -15.54
N LEU A 85 40.22 -24.21 -16.29
CA LEU A 85 39.77 -24.34 -17.68
C LEU A 85 40.95 -24.50 -18.66
N GLU A 86 42.14 -24.05 -18.28
CA GLU A 86 43.39 -24.20 -19.04
C GLU A 86 44.53 -24.66 -18.10
N ALA A 87 45.40 -25.55 -18.59
CA ALA A 87 46.47 -26.10 -17.76
C ALA A 87 47.46 -25.00 -17.31
N GLY A 88 47.56 -24.77 -16.00
CA GLY A 88 48.45 -23.78 -15.41
C GLY A 88 47.79 -22.43 -15.09
N THR A 89 46.48 -22.29 -15.27
CA THR A 89 45.72 -21.12 -14.84
C THR A 89 44.98 -21.38 -13.52
N ASP A 90 44.67 -20.31 -12.80
CA ASP A 90 43.87 -20.35 -11.57
C ASP A 90 42.51 -21.02 -11.82
N ALA A 91 41.99 -21.71 -10.81
CA ALA A 91 40.67 -22.32 -10.92
C ALA A 91 39.59 -21.23 -10.87
N VAL A 92 38.63 -21.30 -11.78
CA VAL A 92 37.48 -20.39 -11.85
C VAL A 92 36.23 -21.08 -11.31
N ALA A 93 35.31 -20.30 -10.75
CA ALA A 93 34.02 -20.82 -10.31
C ALA A 93 33.22 -21.30 -11.53
N CYS A 94 32.84 -22.58 -11.53
CA CYS A 94 31.98 -23.15 -12.56
C CYS A 94 30.56 -22.62 -12.38
N ILE A 95 30.06 -21.90 -13.40
CA ILE A 95 28.68 -21.45 -13.43
C ILE A 95 27.84 -22.47 -14.21
N ASP A 96 26.84 -23.03 -13.53
CA ASP A 96 25.77 -23.85 -14.12
C ASP A 96 24.41 -23.13 -14.02
N GLU A 97 23.38 -23.69 -14.65
CA GLU A 97 22.02 -23.13 -14.61
C GLU A 97 21.51 -22.92 -13.17
N SER A 98 21.81 -23.85 -12.26
CA SER A 98 21.30 -23.81 -10.89
C SER A 98 21.93 -22.69 -10.07
N LEU A 99 23.24 -22.49 -10.23
CA LEU A 99 24.02 -21.47 -9.54
C LEU A 99 23.69 -20.08 -10.11
N LEU A 100 23.54 -19.98 -11.42
CA LEU A 100 23.14 -18.73 -12.09
C LEU A 100 21.72 -18.30 -11.73
N ALA A 101 20.77 -19.24 -11.65
CA ALA A 101 19.42 -18.97 -11.17
C ALA A 101 19.42 -18.54 -9.69
N ARG A 102 20.28 -19.13 -8.84
CA ARG A 102 20.47 -18.69 -7.45
C ARG A 102 21.03 -17.28 -7.35
N PHE A 103 21.91 -16.87 -8.26
CA PHE A 103 22.36 -15.49 -8.33
C PHE A 103 21.25 -14.51 -8.73
N GLY A 104 20.08 -15.00 -9.14
CA GLY A 104 18.96 -14.17 -9.55
C GLY A 104 19.13 -13.58 -10.93
N ALA A 105 19.90 -14.21 -11.82
CA ALA A 105 19.98 -13.83 -13.22
C ALA A 105 18.68 -14.18 -13.97
N ASP A 106 18.29 -13.34 -14.93
CA ASP A 106 17.14 -13.62 -15.80
C ASP A 106 17.56 -14.49 -16.98
N MET A 107 17.31 -15.79 -16.83
CA MET A 107 17.63 -16.80 -17.85
C MET A 107 16.95 -16.52 -19.19
N SER A 108 15.81 -15.80 -19.21
CA SER A 108 15.10 -15.49 -20.45
C SER A 108 15.83 -14.47 -21.34
N LEU A 109 16.74 -13.68 -20.75
CA LEU A 109 17.56 -12.68 -21.44
C LEU A 109 18.84 -13.28 -22.06
N LEU A 110 19.16 -14.54 -21.74
CA LEU A 110 20.34 -15.23 -22.26
C LEU A 110 20.10 -15.79 -23.67
N ASP A 111 21.14 -15.74 -24.50
CA ASP A 111 21.16 -16.39 -25.81
C ASP A 111 20.78 -17.87 -25.66
N PRO A 112 19.86 -18.41 -26.49
CA PRO A 112 19.50 -19.83 -26.47
C PRO A 112 20.71 -20.78 -26.46
N ALA A 113 21.78 -20.47 -27.21
CA ALA A 113 22.98 -21.32 -27.26
C ALA A 113 23.74 -21.35 -25.92
N ILE A 114 23.72 -20.26 -25.15
CA ILE A 114 24.33 -20.19 -23.82
C ILE A 114 23.47 -20.98 -22.82
N ARG A 115 22.14 -20.89 -22.92
CA ARG A 115 21.23 -21.66 -22.07
C ARG A 115 21.41 -23.17 -22.24
N ASP A 116 21.56 -23.63 -23.48
CA ASP A 116 21.79 -25.05 -23.76
C ASP A 116 23.12 -25.56 -23.15
N ARG A 117 24.17 -24.72 -23.15
CA ARG A 117 25.45 -25.04 -22.49
C ARG A 117 25.32 -25.10 -20.97
N LEU A 118 24.58 -24.16 -20.36
CA LEU A 118 24.36 -24.11 -18.91
C LEU A 118 23.51 -25.27 -18.38
N ALA A 119 22.60 -25.80 -19.20
CA ALA A 119 21.72 -26.92 -18.86
C ALA A 119 22.43 -28.30 -18.97
N ALA A 120 23.63 -28.35 -19.53
CA ALA A 120 24.39 -29.60 -19.64
C ALA A 120 24.81 -30.13 -18.26
N ALA A 121 24.74 -31.45 -18.04
CA ALA A 121 24.98 -32.10 -16.74
C ALA A 121 26.40 -31.90 -16.15
N ALA A 122 27.34 -31.32 -16.90
CA ALA A 122 28.69 -30.99 -16.46
C ALA A 122 29.11 -29.56 -16.85
N ALA A 123 28.14 -28.65 -17.02
CA ALA A 123 28.37 -27.26 -17.36
C ALA A 123 29.37 -26.59 -16.40
N CYS A 124 30.34 -25.88 -16.95
CA CYS A 124 31.30 -25.09 -16.21
C CYS A 124 31.69 -23.90 -17.08
N GLU A 125 30.78 -22.94 -17.17
CA GLU A 125 31.01 -21.71 -17.92
C GLU A 125 31.60 -20.64 -16.99
N ARG A 126 32.36 -19.68 -17.55
CA ARG A 126 32.75 -18.47 -16.81
C ARG A 126 31.58 -17.49 -16.84
N ILE A 127 31.34 -16.76 -15.74
CA ILE A 127 30.22 -15.82 -15.69
C ILE A 127 30.34 -14.73 -16.76
N GLU A 128 31.56 -14.32 -17.09
CA GLU A 128 31.90 -13.31 -18.08
C GLU A 128 31.53 -13.74 -19.51
N ASP A 129 31.55 -15.04 -19.78
CA ASP A 129 31.16 -15.62 -21.08
C ASP A 129 29.64 -15.82 -21.19
N VAL A 130 28.93 -15.81 -20.06
CA VAL A 130 27.49 -16.01 -19.96
C VAL A 130 26.75 -14.67 -19.93
N ILE A 131 27.25 -13.71 -19.15
CA ILE A 131 26.69 -12.36 -19.01
C ILE A 131 27.81 -11.35 -19.22
N ALA A 132 27.68 -10.55 -20.27
CA ALA A 132 28.62 -9.45 -20.53
C ALA A 132 28.68 -8.49 -19.33
N ASP A 133 29.88 -8.02 -19.00
CA ASP A 133 30.19 -7.15 -17.84
C ASP A 133 29.94 -7.75 -16.45
N ALA A 134 29.50 -9.01 -16.34
CA ALA A 134 29.48 -9.71 -15.07
C ALA A 134 30.91 -10.05 -14.61
N ARG A 135 31.13 -10.12 -13.29
CA ARG A 135 32.42 -10.46 -12.68
C ARG A 135 32.23 -11.36 -11.48
N VAL A 136 33.18 -12.28 -11.26
CA VAL A 136 33.26 -13.11 -10.06
C VAL A 136 34.59 -12.89 -9.36
N HIS A 137 34.56 -12.73 -8.03
CA HIS A 137 35.72 -12.73 -7.16
C HIS A 137 35.49 -13.69 -6.00
N PHE A 138 36.47 -14.55 -5.70
CA PHE A 138 36.39 -15.46 -4.57
C PHE A 138 37.42 -15.05 -3.50
N ASP A 139 36.92 -14.66 -2.34
CA ASP A 139 37.72 -14.45 -1.14
C ASP A 139 37.83 -15.79 -0.39
N PHE A 140 38.98 -16.43 -0.53
CA PHE A 140 39.28 -17.70 0.12
C PHE A 140 39.30 -17.58 1.65
N ALA A 141 39.79 -16.47 2.21
CA ALA A 141 39.95 -16.29 3.65
C ALA A 141 38.59 -16.09 4.35
N ALA A 142 37.68 -15.35 3.71
CA ALA A 142 36.31 -15.16 4.18
C ALA A 142 35.35 -16.29 3.75
N GLN A 143 35.80 -17.22 2.91
CA GLN A 143 34.97 -18.21 2.22
C GLN A 143 33.77 -17.55 1.53
N ARG A 144 34.00 -16.48 0.77
CA ARG A 144 32.95 -15.66 0.16
C ARG A 144 33.11 -15.56 -1.35
N LEU A 145 32.06 -15.90 -2.09
CA LEU A 145 31.98 -15.69 -3.53
C LEU A 145 31.21 -14.40 -3.81
N GLU A 146 31.93 -13.37 -4.24
CA GLU A 146 31.39 -12.09 -4.63
C GLU A 146 31.12 -12.08 -6.13
N VAL A 147 29.86 -11.87 -6.49
CA VAL A 147 29.36 -11.93 -7.84
C VAL A 147 28.77 -10.56 -8.18
N SER A 148 29.26 -9.93 -9.24
CA SER A 148 28.71 -8.69 -9.77
C SER A 148 28.01 -8.99 -11.08
N ILE A 149 26.69 -8.80 -11.12
CA ILE A 149 25.87 -9.02 -12.34
C ILE A 149 25.20 -7.68 -12.68
N PRO A 150 25.33 -7.19 -13.93
CA PRO A 150 24.60 -6.00 -14.36
C PRO A 150 23.11 -6.15 -14.07
N GLN A 151 22.50 -5.14 -13.44
CA GLN A 151 21.09 -5.20 -13.03
C GLN A 151 20.15 -5.50 -14.21
N ALA A 152 20.51 -5.07 -15.43
CA ALA A 152 19.72 -5.34 -16.63
C ALA A 152 19.61 -6.85 -16.97
N ALA A 153 20.55 -7.69 -16.50
CA ALA A 153 20.58 -9.13 -16.69
C ALA A 153 20.02 -9.94 -15.49
N MET A 154 19.51 -9.26 -14.46
CA MET A 154 18.91 -9.89 -13.28
C MET A 154 17.38 -9.98 -13.36
N LEU A 155 16.81 -11.00 -12.69
CA LEU A 155 15.37 -11.15 -12.44
C LEU A 155 14.89 -9.95 -11.62
N ARG A 156 14.16 -9.06 -12.27
CA ARG A 156 13.75 -7.79 -11.68
C ARG A 156 12.61 -7.99 -10.69
N ARG A 157 12.89 -7.81 -9.40
CA ARG A 157 11.86 -7.68 -8.36
C ARG A 157 11.73 -6.20 -8.02
N ALA A 158 10.71 -5.55 -8.59
CA ALA A 158 10.42 -4.15 -8.28
C ALA A 158 10.16 -3.97 -6.78
N ARG A 159 10.48 -2.80 -6.22
CA ARG A 159 10.22 -2.53 -4.79
C ARG A 159 8.76 -2.75 -4.43
N GLY A 160 8.54 -3.48 -3.34
CA GLY A 160 7.20 -3.86 -2.89
C GLY A 160 6.55 -5.00 -3.71
N TYR A 161 7.31 -5.70 -4.54
CA TYR A 161 6.85 -6.93 -5.20
C TYR A 161 6.52 -8.01 -4.17
N VAL A 162 5.35 -8.62 -4.32
CA VAL A 162 4.94 -9.81 -3.58
C VAL A 162 4.63 -10.90 -4.59
N ASP A 163 5.25 -12.06 -4.40
CA ASP A 163 5.00 -13.21 -5.27
C ASP A 163 3.50 -13.58 -5.29
N PRO A 164 2.89 -13.78 -6.47
CA PRO A 164 1.50 -14.22 -6.57
C PRO A 164 1.17 -15.49 -5.78
N SER A 165 2.14 -16.37 -5.51
CA SER A 165 1.95 -17.54 -4.65
C SER A 165 1.58 -17.18 -3.20
N ASN A 166 1.99 -15.99 -2.75
CA ASN A 166 1.76 -15.49 -1.40
C ASN A 166 0.47 -14.65 -1.30
N TRP A 167 -0.29 -14.51 -2.40
CA TRP A 167 -1.55 -13.79 -2.38
C TRP A 167 -2.68 -14.63 -1.78
N ASP A 168 -3.11 -14.23 -0.60
CA ASP A 168 -4.20 -14.84 0.15
C ASP A 168 -5.55 -14.60 -0.54
N ALA A 169 -6.20 -15.68 -0.97
CA ALA A 169 -7.52 -15.65 -1.59
C ALA A 169 -8.64 -15.24 -0.60
N GLY A 170 -8.35 -15.30 0.69
CA GLY A 170 -9.28 -15.09 1.78
C GLY A 170 -10.12 -16.33 2.10
N ILE A 171 -10.80 -16.28 3.23
CA ILE A 171 -11.74 -17.33 3.66
C ILE A 171 -13.11 -17.15 3.00
N ASN A 172 -13.93 -18.20 3.06
CA ASN A 172 -15.34 -18.08 2.76
C ASN A 172 -16.02 -17.27 3.87
N ALA A 173 -16.67 -16.18 3.50
CA ALA A 173 -17.35 -15.28 4.43
C ALA A 173 -18.47 -14.51 3.73
N ALA A 174 -19.48 -14.12 4.49
CA ALA A 174 -20.49 -13.18 4.05
C ALA A 174 -20.36 -11.87 4.82
N SER A 175 -20.73 -10.75 4.21
CA SER A 175 -20.73 -9.44 4.85
C SER A 175 -22.00 -8.69 4.50
N LEU A 176 -22.53 -7.95 5.46
CA LEU A 176 -23.65 -7.05 5.28
C LEU A 176 -23.30 -5.70 5.90
N GLY A 177 -22.87 -4.77 5.07
CA GLY A 177 -22.73 -3.35 5.39
C GLY A 177 -24.08 -2.64 5.35
N TYR A 178 -24.28 -1.75 6.32
CA TYR A 178 -25.46 -0.90 6.40
C TYR A 178 -25.07 0.56 6.59
N SER A 179 -25.81 1.46 5.95
CA SER A 179 -25.71 2.89 6.15
C SER A 179 -27.09 3.49 6.32
N PHE A 180 -27.52 3.63 7.56
CA PHE A 180 -28.82 4.16 7.91
C PHE A 180 -28.73 5.65 8.27
N ASN A 181 -29.64 6.45 7.72
CA ASN A 181 -29.83 7.84 8.09
C ASN A 181 -31.34 8.14 8.11
N VAL A 182 -31.80 8.81 9.17
CA VAL A 182 -33.14 9.35 9.23
C VAL A 182 -33.05 10.80 9.65
N TYR A 183 -33.78 11.66 8.94
CA TYR A 183 -33.88 13.07 9.29
C TYR A 183 -35.32 13.54 9.23
N GLN A 184 -35.66 14.40 10.18
CA GLN A 184 -36.91 15.13 10.19
C GLN A 184 -36.61 16.58 9.84
N GLN A 185 -37.40 17.13 8.92
CA GLN A 185 -37.32 18.51 8.51
C GLN A 185 -38.68 19.17 8.70
N LYS A 186 -38.71 20.32 9.35
CA LYS A 186 -39.89 21.17 9.52
C LYS A 186 -39.58 22.55 8.96
N MET A 187 -40.34 22.95 7.96
CA MET A 187 -40.30 24.31 7.41
C MET A 187 -41.44 25.13 8.00
N ARG A 188 -41.25 26.43 8.22
CA ARG A 188 -42.30 27.32 8.71
C ARG A 188 -43.52 27.25 7.78
N GLY A 189 -44.70 27.00 8.34
CA GLY A 189 -45.95 26.87 7.59
C GLY A 189 -46.22 25.46 7.03
N ASN A 190 -45.26 24.53 7.12
CA ASN A 190 -45.43 23.17 6.61
C ASN A 190 -45.45 22.15 7.76
N ALA A 191 -46.11 21.00 7.52
CA ALA A 191 -46.00 19.84 8.39
C ALA A 191 -44.55 19.30 8.38
N ALA A 192 -44.12 18.72 9.50
CA ALA A 192 -42.84 18.06 9.58
C ALA A 192 -42.82 16.83 8.64
N VAL A 193 -41.76 16.70 7.85
CA VAL A 193 -41.55 15.55 6.96
C VAL A 193 -40.36 14.78 7.50
N THR A 194 -40.54 13.48 7.72
CA THR A 194 -39.44 12.59 8.08
C THR A 194 -39.07 11.77 6.86
N ARG A 195 -37.77 11.72 6.56
CA ARG A 195 -37.19 10.96 5.45
C ARG A 195 -36.12 10.03 6.01
N GLY A 196 -36.11 8.80 5.51
CA GLY A 196 -35.13 7.79 5.85
C GLY A 196 -34.45 7.23 4.63
N TYR A 197 -33.20 6.83 4.82
CA TYR A 197 -32.34 6.19 3.84
C TYR A 197 -31.62 5.03 4.51
N LEU A 198 -31.60 3.87 3.86
CA LEU A 198 -30.84 2.70 4.24
C LEU A 198 -30.04 2.22 3.02
N GLY A 199 -28.75 2.51 3.01
CA GLY A 199 -27.81 1.88 2.07
C GLY A 199 -27.45 0.48 2.55
N VAL A 200 -27.44 -0.48 1.63
CA VAL A 200 -27.09 -1.88 1.88
C VAL A 200 -25.96 -2.28 0.93
N ASN A 201 -24.88 -2.80 1.49
CA ASN A 201 -23.80 -3.44 0.74
C ASN A 201 -23.67 -4.88 1.24
N ALA A 202 -24.04 -5.85 0.42
CA ALA A 202 -23.90 -7.27 0.74
C ALA A 202 -22.72 -7.87 -0.04
N GLY A 203 -21.99 -8.76 0.61
CA GLY A 203 -20.85 -9.48 0.04
C GLY A 203 -20.91 -10.95 0.40
N LEU A 204 -20.52 -11.81 -0.53
CA LEU A 204 -20.31 -13.23 -0.30
C LEU A 204 -19.02 -13.66 -1.02
N ASN A 205 -18.10 -14.24 -0.28
CA ASN A 205 -16.85 -14.79 -0.79
C ASN A 205 -16.91 -16.32 -0.71
N VAL A 206 -16.79 -17.00 -1.85
CA VAL A 206 -16.79 -18.47 -1.93
C VAL A 206 -15.83 -18.92 -3.03
N GLY A 207 -14.83 -19.74 -2.68
CA GLY A 207 -13.97 -20.41 -3.68
C GLY A 207 -13.24 -19.44 -4.63
N GLY A 208 -12.82 -18.28 -4.13
CA GLY A 208 -12.16 -17.22 -4.91
C GLY A 208 -13.11 -16.32 -5.71
N TRP A 209 -14.42 -16.61 -5.75
CA TRP A 209 -15.44 -15.72 -6.28
C TRP A 209 -15.92 -14.74 -5.21
N ARG A 210 -16.18 -13.50 -5.65
CA ARG A 210 -16.60 -12.39 -4.79
C ARG A 210 -17.89 -11.82 -5.34
N LEU A 211 -19.02 -12.29 -4.80
CA LEU A 211 -20.33 -11.75 -5.11
C LEU A 211 -20.56 -10.48 -4.29
N ARG A 212 -21.05 -9.42 -4.92
CA ARG A 212 -21.35 -8.12 -4.32
C ARG A 212 -22.71 -7.66 -4.77
N HIS A 213 -23.40 -6.97 -3.87
CA HIS A 213 -24.68 -6.35 -4.13
C HIS A 213 -24.75 -5.00 -3.41
N ASP A 214 -25.04 -3.95 -4.17
CA ASP A 214 -25.22 -2.59 -3.70
C ASP A 214 -26.67 -2.15 -3.96
N GLY A 215 -27.34 -1.68 -2.92
CA GLY A 215 -28.72 -1.19 -3.02
C GLY A 215 -29.03 -0.13 -1.98
N SER A 216 -30.14 0.57 -2.19
CA SER A 216 -30.63 1.56 -1.24
C SER A 216 -32.14 1.51 -1.10
N TYR A 217 -32.61 1.61 0.13
CA TYR A 217 -34.02 1.80 0.45
C TYR A 217 -34.24 3.23 0.95
N SER A 218 -35.16 3.95 0.33
CA SER A 218 -35.56 5.28 0.76
C SER A 218 -37.04 5.29 1.14
N PHE A 219 -37.39 6.06 2.17
CA PHE A 219 -38.77 6.22 2.58
C PHE A 219 -39.05 7.63 3.12
N ASP A 220 -40.30 8.08 3.04
CA ASP A 220 -40.75 9.31 3.68
C ASP A 220 -42.14 9.21 4.31
N THR A 221 -42.48 10.20 5.14
CA THR A 221 -43.80 10.29 5.80
C THR A 221 -44.93 10.72 4.85
N ARG A 222 -44.63 11.02 3.58
CA ARG A 222 -45.64 11.30 2.55
C ARG A 222 -46.04 10.03 1.79
N GLY A 223 -45.47 8.89 2.15
CA GLY A 223 -45.82 7.58 1.59
C GLY A 223 -44.91 7.11 0.47
N GLN A 224 -43.86 7.86 0.10
CA GLN A 224 -42.87 7.39 -0.86
C GLN A 224 -42.00 6.32 -0.20
N ARG A 225 -41.90 5.15 -0.83
CA ARG A 225 -41.05 4.03 -0.41
C ARG A 225 -40.52 3.36 -1.65
N ASP A 226 -39.20 3.34 -1.79
CA ASP A 226 -38.57 2.77 -2.97
C ASP A 226 -37.29 2.03 -2.59
N TYR A 227 -37.11 0.85 -3.18
CA TYR A 227 -35.89 0.09 -3.08
C TYR A 227 -35.24 0.02 -4.46
N GLN A 228 -34.05 0.62 -4.56
CA GLN A 228 -33.28 0.66 -5.79
C GLN A 228 -32.05 -0.24 -5.64
N ALA A 229 -32.00 -1.32 -6.42
CA ALA A 229 -30.79 -2.10 -6.62
C ALA A 229 -29.86 -1.34 -7.58
N MET A 230 -28.65 -0.99 -7.12
CA MET A 230 -27.68 -0.24 -7.91
C MET A 230 -26.88 -1.19 -8.80
N ALA A 231 -26.27 -2.20 -8.19
CA ALA A 231 -25.44 -3.18 -8.90
C ALA A 231 -25.41 -4.52 -8.15
N THR A 232 -25.49 -5.62 -8.91
CA THR A 232 -25.20 -6.98 -8.41
C THR A 232 -24.21 -7.65 -9.35
N TYR A 233 -23.05 -8.05 -8.83
CA TYR A 233 -21.98 -8.61 -9.66
C TYR A 233 -21.09 -9.60 -8.90
N ALA A 234 -20.49 -10.53 -9.63
CA ALA A 234 -19.46 -11.43 -9.15
C ALA A 234 -18.12 -11.09 -9.79
N LYS A 235 -17.06 -11.04 -8.98
CA LYS A 235 -15.68 -10.80 -9.43
C LYS A 235 -14.77 -11.98 -9.14
N ARG A 236 -13.77 -12.14 -10.00
CA ARG A 236 -12.65 -13.08 -9.80
C ARG A 236 -11.41 -12.57 -10.52
N GLU A 237 -10.24 -12.69 -9.89
CA GLU A 237 -8.99 -12.35 -10.58
C GLU A 237 -8.56 -13.42 -11.59
N VAL A 238 -7.87 -12.95 -12.63
CA VAL A 238 -7.17 -13.74 -13.64
C VAL A 238 -5.69 -13.34 -13.58
N ALA A 239 -4.97 -13.90 -12.59
CA ALA A 239 -3.59 -13.52 -12.27
C ALA A 239 -2.64 -13.61 -13.47
N ALA A 240 -2.81 -14.62 -14.33
CA ALA A 240 -1.99 -14.81 -15.54
C ALA A 240 -2.06 -13.62 -16.52
N LEU A 241 -3.14 -12.84 -16.49
CA LEU A 241 -3.34 -11.67 -17.34
C LEU A 241 -3.20 -10.34 -16.57
N SER A 242 -2.91 -10.40 -15.27
CA SER A 242 -3.01 -9.24 -14.37
C SER A 242 -4.35 -8.50 -14.51
N ALA A 243 -5.44 -9.27 -14.59
CA ALA A 243 -6.78 -8.78 -14.94
C ALA A 243 -7.86 -9.24 -13.94
N GLU A 244 -8.98 -8.54 -13.88
CA GLU A 244 -10.17 -8.88 -13.11
C GLU A 244 -11.33 -9.20 -14.06
N LEU A 245 -11.95 -10.37 -13.85
CA LEU A 245 -13.19 -10.77 -14.50
C LEU A 245 -14.38 -10.31 -13.64
N THR A 246 -15.30 -9.56 -14.22
CA THR A 246 -16.56 -9.13 -13.61
C THR A 246 -17.73 -9.73 -14.38
N LEU A 247 -18.69 -10.34 -13.68
CA LEU A 247 -19.94 -10.89 -14.21
C LEU A 247 -21.13 -10.21 -13.50
N GLY A 248 -22.12 -9.73 -14.25
CA GLY A 248 -23.30 -9.05 -13.72
C GLY A 248 -23.29 -7.55 -14.02
N GLU A 249 -23.77 -6.75 -13.07
CA GLU A 249 -23.99 -5.32 -13.26
C GLU A 249 -22.77 -4.48 -12.86
N ALA A 250 -22.22 -3.72 -13.80
CA ALA A 250 -21.06 -2.86 -13.55
C ALA A 250 -21.04 -1.66 -14.51
N PHE A 251 -19.98 -0.86 -14.46
CA PHE A 251 -19.71 0.24 -15.39
C PHE A 251 -18.41 0.00 -16.14
N THR A 252 -18.32 0.41 -17.40
CA THR A 252 -17.05 0.43 -18.15
C THR A 252 -16.07 1.44 -17.56
N SER A 253 -14.76 1.28 -17.79
CA SER A 253 -13.71 2.06 -17.10
C SER A 253 -13.77 3.57 -17.34
N GLY A 254 -14.25 4.00 -18.50
CA GLY A 254 -14.35 5.43 -18.84
C GLY A 254 -13.03 6.07 -19.29
N ASP A 255 -11.95 5.30 -19.45
CA ASP A 255 -10.62 5.86 -19.77
C ASP A 255 -10.53 6.39 -21.22
N LEU A 256 -11.08 5.63 -22.17
CA LEU A 256 -11.07 5.97 -23.59
C LEU A 256 -12.44 6.49 -24.04
N PHE A 257 -13.48 5.65 -23.95
CA PHE A 257 -14.86 6.05 -24.22
C PHE A 257 -15.56 6.56 -22.95
N ASP A 258 -16.69 7.25 -23.13
CA ASP A 258 -17.53 7.65 -22.00
C ASP A 258 -18.04 6.39 -21.25
N SER A 259 -18.04 6.43 -19.92
CA SER A 259 -18.44 5.28 -19.08
C SER A 259 -19.94 5.00 -19.21
N VAL A 260 -20.29 3.73 -19.38
CA VAL A 260 -21.68 3.27 -19.45
C VAL A 260 -21.93 2.13 -18.47
N GLY A 261 -23.13 2.11 -17.89
CA GLY A 261 -23.60 0.99 -17.08
C GLY A 261 -23.97 -0.20 -17.96
N PHE A 262 -23.69 -1.41 -17.50
CA PHE A 262 -24.02 -2.63 -18.21
C PHE A 262 -24.39 -3.79 -17.30
N ARG A 263 -25.08 -4.79 -17.84
CA ARG A 263 -25.26 -6.11 -17.26
C ARG A 263 -24.64 -7.15 -18.21
N GLY A 264 -23.56 -7.80 -17.79
CA GLY A 264 -22.84 -8.74 -18.66
C GLY A 264 -21.49 -9.17 -18.12
N VAL A 265 -20.51 -9.29 -19.00
CA VAL A 265 -19.16 -9.78 -18.71
C VAL A 265 -18.14 -8.70 -19.06
N ARG A 266 -17.17 -8.49 -18.16
CA ARG A 266 -15.99 -7.64 -18.42
C ARG A 266 -14.71 -8.31 -17.94
N LEU A 267 -13.68 -8.27 -18.76
CA LEU A 267 -12.32 -8.60 -18.40
C LEU A 267 -11.45 -7.35 -18.58
N GLU A 268 -10.83 -6.88 -17.50
CA GLU A 268 -10.08 -5.62 -17.48
C GLU A 268 -8.77 -5.76 -16.70
N THR A 269 -7.69 -5.13 -17.16
CA THR A 269 -6.42 -5.08 -16.43
C THR A 269 -6.61 -4.45 -15.04
N ASP A 270 -6.12 -5.09 -13.98
CA ASP A 270 -6.13 -4.56 -12.62
C ASP A 270 -4.72 -4.14 -12.21
N ASP A 271 -4.43 -2.84 -12.36
CA ASP A 271 -3.15 -2.23 -11.97
C ASP A 271 -2.81 -2.44 -10.48
N ARG A 272 -3.77 -2.82 -9.63
CA ARG A 272 -3.48 -3.13 -8.22
C ARG A 272 -2.63 -4.39 -8.09
N MET A 273 -2.63 -5.29 -9.07
CA MET A 273 -1.74 -6.46 -9.08
C MET A 273 -0.27 -6.08 -9.30
N LEU A 274 -0.01 -4.88 -9.85
CA LEU A 274 1.34 -4.37 -10.00
C LEU A 274 1.86 -3.83 -8.65
N PRO A 275 3.17 -4.01 -8.36
CA PRO A 275 3.83 -3.34 -7.25
C PRO A 275 3.61 -1.83 -7.31
N GLU A 276 3.49 -1.18 -6.16
CA GLU A 276 3.21 0.27 -6.06
C GLU A 276 4.24 1.12 -6.83
N SER A 277 5.49 0.69 -6.81
CA SER A 277 6.61 1.25 -7.57
C SER A 277 6.43 1.22 -9.08
N ARG A 278 5.52 0.40 -9.62
CA ARG A 278 5.20 0.29 -11.06
C ARG A 278 3.81 0.82 -11.42
N ARG A 279 3.02 1.29 -10.45
CA ARG A 279 1.70 1.88 -10.70
C ARG A 279 1.84 3.30 -11.26
N GLY A 280 0.91 3.65 -12.15
CA GLY A 280 0.92 4.95 -12.82
C GLY A 280 2.15 5.16 -13.72
N TYR A 281 2.22 6.36 -14.30
CA TYR A 281 3.34 6.74 -15.16
C TYR A 281 4.49 7.33 -14.34
N ALA A 282 5.67 6.72 -14.44
CA ALA A 282 6.96 7.30 -14.12
C ALA A 282 7.95 6.90 -15.22
N PRO A 283 8.82 7.81 -15.72
CA PRO A 283 9.78 7.46 -16.75
C PRO A 283 10.73 6.37 -16.27
N THR A 284 11.04 5.41 -17.14
CA THR A 284 12.08 4.42 -16.87
C THR A 284 13.45 5.03 -17.16
N VAL A 285 14.35 5.04 -16.19
CA VAL A 285 15.71 5.58 -16.35
C VAL A 285 16.63 4.48 -16.84
N ARG A 286 17.33 4.70 -17.95
CA ARG A 286 18.32 3.77 -18.53
C ARG A 286 19.68 4.45 -18.63
N GLY A 287 20.74 3.70 -18.36
CA GLY A 287 22.12 4.18 -18.46
C GLY A 287 23.14 3.04 -18.45
N VAL A 288 24.42 3.39 -18.52
CA VAL A 288 25.55 2.47 -18.38
C VAL A 288 26.49 3.03 -17.31
N ALA A 289 26.82 2.20 -16.34
CA ALA A 289 27.81 2.48 -15.31
C ALA A 289 29.13 1.81 -15.70
N ASN A 290 30.26 2.52 -15.58
CA ASN A 290 31.57 1.96 -15.89
C ASN A 290 32.16 1.17 -14.70
N SER A 291 31.66 1.42 -13.50
CA SER A 291 32.10 0.83 -12.23
C SER A 291 30.90 0.53 -11.33
N ASN A 292 31.14 0.13 -10.07
CA ASN A 292 30.07 0.08 -9.07
C ASN A 292 29.65 1.51 -8.72
N ALA A 293 28.61 1.98 -9.39
CA ALA A 293 28.22 3.38 -9.41
C ALA A 293 27.03 3.65 -8.50
N ARG A 294 27.06 4.79 -7.81
CA ARG A 294 25.92 5.33 -7.06
C ARG A 294 25.05 6.14 -8.02
N ILE A 295 23.82 5.69 -8.23
CA ILE A 295 22.81 6.40 -9.02
C ILE A 295 21.95 7.22 -8.06
N THR A 296 21.93 8.54 -8.26
CA THR A 296 21.02 9.44 -7.54
C THR A 296 20.05 10.09 -8.51
N ILE A 297 18.76 10.00 -8.21
CA ILE A 297 17.70 10.61 -9.01
C ILE A 297 17.03 11.68 -8.15
N ARG A 298 17.07 12.91 -8.65
CA ARG A 298 16.44 14.07 -8.02
C ARG A 298 15.26 14.56 -8.84
N GLN A 299 14.23 15.06 -8.17
CA GLN A 299 13.12 15.77 -8.79
C GLN A 299 12.88 17.06 -8.01
N GLY A 300 12.92 18.21 -8.71
CA GLY A 300 12.80 19.52 -8.08
C GLY A 300 13.85 19.75 -6.97
N GLY A 301 15.06 19.23 -7.15
CA GLY A 301 16.16 19.31 -6.18
C GLY A 301 16.10 18.31 -5.02
N SER A 302 14.98 17.59 -4.84
CA SER A 302 14.83 16.58 -3.78
C SER A 302 15.30 15.21 -4.25
N LEU A 303 16.07 14.49 -3.44
CA LEU A 303 16.46 13.10 -3.72
C LEU A 303 15.24 12.18 -3.61
N ILE A 304 14.79 11.61 -4.73
CA ILE A 304 13.62 10.72 -4.77
C ILE A 304 14.01 9.25 -4.85
N HIS A 305 15.21 8.96 -5.34
CA HIS A 305 15.74 7.61 -5.41
C HIS A 305 17.26 7.63 -5.37
N GLU A 306 17.80 6.65 -4.65
CA GLU A 306 19.23 6.40 -4.56
C GLU A 306 19.44 4.90 -4.51
N THR A 307 20.33 4.40 -5.36
CA THR A 307 20.70 2.99 -5.40
C THR A 307 22.12 2.84 -5.95
N THR A 308 22.76 1.72 -5.65
CA THR A 308 24.05 1.33 -6.21
C THR A 308 23.83 0.29 -7.31
N VAL A 309 24.51 0.45 -8.44
CA VAL A 309 24.42 -0.50 -9.56
C VAL A 309 25.80 -1.07 -9.86
N ALA A 310 25.84 -2.37 -10.17
CA ALA A 310 27.04 -3.02 -10.69
C ALA A 310 27.53 -2.36 -11.99
N PRO A 311 28.83 -2.51 -12.35
CA PRO A 311 29.33 -2.12 -13.67
C PRO A 311 28.49 -2.74 -14.79
N GLY A 312 28.24 -1.98 -15.86
CA GLY A 312 27.42 -2.38 -17.00
C GLY A 312 26.12 -1.58 -17.15
N ALA A 313 25.24 -2.06 -18.03
CA ALA A 313 23.95 -1.40 -18.29
C ALA A 313 22.97 -1.57 -17.11
N PHE A 314 22.26 -0.49 -16.77
CA PHE A 314 21.22 -0.49 -15.74
C PHE A 314 19.91 0.11 -16.25
N GLU A 315 18.81 -0.36 -15.66
CA GLU A 315 17.45 0.13 -15.91
C GLU A 315 16.68 0.26 -14.59
N ILE A 316 16.23 1.47 -14.27
CA ILE A 316 15.41 1.78 -13.09
C ILE A 316 13.99 2.10 -13.57
N ASP A 317 13.10 1.12 -13.43
CA ASP A 317 11.71 1.19 -13.88
C ASP A 317 10.69 1.16 -12.73
N ASP A 318 11.17 1.26 -11.49
CA ASP A 318 10.41 1.12 -10.24
C ASP A 318 10.31 2.45 -9.46
N LEU A 319 10.41 3.58 -10.16
CA LEU A 319 10.16 4.90 -9.59
C LEU A 319 8.68 5.04 -9.24
N TYR A 320 8.37 5.48 -8.02
CA TYR A 320 7.02 5.86 -7.65
C TYR A 320 6.51 6.97 -8.57
N ALA A 321 5.27 6.86 -9.03
CA ALA A 321 4.62 7.95 -9.74
C ALA A 321 4.41 9.10 -8.76
N THR A 322 5.23 10.15 -8.84
CA THR A 322 4.96 11.39 -8.12
C THR A 322 3.83 12.08 -8.87
N GLY A 323 2.70 12.31 -8.20
CA GLY A 323 1.48 12.88 -8.83
C GLY A 323 1.66 14.30 -9.39
N TYR A 324 2.84 14.89 -9.19
CA TYR A 324 3.27 16.18 -9.69
C TYR A 324 4.48 15.94 -10.59
N GLY A 325 4.38 16.35 -11.84
CA GLY A 325 5.48 16.21 -12.81
C GLY A 325 6.70 17.05 -12.41
N GLY A 326 7.75 16.96 -13.22
CA GLY A 326 8.99 17.71 -13.07
C GLY A 326 10.16 16.84 -13.50
N ASP A 327 11.03 17.37 -14.36
CA ASP A 327 12.12 16.61 -14.95
C ASP A 327 12.98 15.92 -13.88
N LEU A 328 13.31 14.66 -14.13
CA LEU A 328 14.20 13.88 -13.28
C LEU A 328 15.64 14.26 -13.62
N GLU A 329 16.43 14.64 -12.64
CA GLU A 329 17.87 14.83 -12.77
C GLU A 329 18.56 13.57 -12.26
N VAL A 330 19.25 12.87 -13.15
CA VAL A 330 19.94 11.62 -12.86
C VAL A 330 21.44 11.90 -12.80
N THR A 331 22.05 11.63 -11.67
CA THR A 331 23.52 11.68 -11.48
C THR A 331 24.04 10.28 -11.25
N ILE A 332 24.95 9.84 -12.12
CA ILE A 332 25.74 8.61 -12.00
C ILE A 332 27.06 9.02 -11.37
N GLN A 333 27.36 8.56 -10.16
CA GLN A 333 28.65 8.76 -9.51
C GLN A 333 29.42 7.43 -9.53
N GLU A 334 30.50 7.39 -10.29
CA GLU A 334 31.37 6.20 -10.42
C GLU A 334 32.26 6.04 -9.17
N ALA A 335 32.87 4.86 -9.00
CA ALA A 335 33.72 4.54 -7.86
C ALA A 335 34.98 5.42 -7.77
N ASP A 336 35.46 5.96 -8.90
CA ASP A 336 36.57 6.93 -8.97
C ASP A 336 36.16 8.35 -8.58
N GLY A 337 34.89 8.56 -8.23
CA GLY A 337 34.32 9.85 -7.87
C GLY A 337 33.86 10.70 -9.06
N SER A 338 34.09 10.27 -10.31
CA SER A 338 33.59 10.97 -11.49
C SER A 338 32.06 10.96 -11.53
N GLN A 339 31.47 12.06 -11.99
CA GLN A 339 30.01 12.22 -12.04
C GLN A 339 29.54 12.51 -13.46
N ARG A 340 28.47 11.83 -13.88
CA ARG A 340 27.75 12.08 -15.14
C ARG A 340 26.31 12.45 -14.82
N MET A 341 25.83 13.52 -15.42
CA MET A 341 24.48 14.05 -15.17
C MET A 341 23.68 14.12 -16.46
N PHE A 342 22.43 13.66 -16.42
CA PHE A 342 21.47 13.84 -17.52
C PHE A 342 20.05 14.01 -16.98
N SER A 343 19.18 14.62 -17.77
CA SER A 343 17.80 14.90 -17.38
C SER A 343 16.78 14.09 -18.19
N VAL A 344 15.82 13.47 -17.50
CA VAL A 344 14.71 12.69 -18.08
C VAL A 344 13.41 13.48 -17.89
N PRO A 345 12.76 13.94 -18.98
CA PRO A 345 11.52 14.70 -18.87
C PRO A 345 10.39 13.88 -18.24
N PHE A 346 9.71 14.44 -17.23
CA PHE A 346 8.61 13.77 -16.55
C PHE A 346 7.39 14.68 -16.45
N ALA A 347 6.44 14.48 -17.37
CA ALA A 347 5.09 14.97 -17.25
C ALA A 347 4.12 13.80 -17.48
N ALA A 348 3.22 13.53 -16.53
CA ALA A 348 2.21 12.49 -16.68
C ALA A 348 1.02 13.04 -17.48
N VAL A 349 0.82 12.54 -18.71
CA VAL A 349 -0.43 12.77 -19.47
C VAL A 349 -1.51 11.89 -18.84
N PRO A 350 -2.77 12.33 -18.77
CA PRO A 350 -3.89 11.38 -18.73
C PRO A 350 -3.68 10.37 -19.87
N LEU A 351 -3.60 9.07 -19.56
CA LEU A 351 -3.35 7.95 -20.50
C LEU A 351 -1.88 7.61 -20.85
N SER A 352 -0.86 8.25 -20.26
CA SER A 352 0.53 7.77 -20.42
C SER A 352 0.77 6.46 -19.65
N LEU A 353 1.45 5.50 -20.28
CA LEU A 353 1.88 4.24 -19.69
C LEU A 353 3.40 4.10 -19.74
N ARG A 354 3.96 3.34 -18.79
CA ARG A 354 5.40 3.01 -18.80
C ARG A 354 5.73 2.13 -20.03
N PRO A 355 6.96 2.19 -20.56
CA PRO A 355 7.38 1.29 -21.63
C PRO A 355 7.06 -0.17 -21.31
N GLY A 356 6.40 -0.87 -22.24
CA GLY A 356 6.00 -2.27 -22.09
C GLY A 356 4.71 -2.50 -21.28
N ALA A 357 4.26 -1.53 -20.47
CA ALA A 357 3.00 -1.64 -19.75
C ALA A 357 1.82 -1.61 -20.74
N THR A 358 0.86 -2.49 -20.51
CA THR A 358 -0.34 -2.64 -21.33
C THR A 358 -1.57 -2.60 -20.45
N ARG A 359 -2.58 -1.84 -20.85
CA ARG A 359 -3.92 -1.88 -20.25
C ARG A 359 -4.92 -2.27 -21.32
N PHE A 360 -5.84 -3.14 -20.97
CA PHE A 360 -6.93 -3.53 -21.86
C PHE A 360 -8.23 -3.70 -21.08
N SER A 361 -9.35 -3.53 -21.77
CA SER A 361 -10.67 -3.88 -21.27
C SER A 361 -11.49 -4.47 -22.39
N ALA A 362 -12.16 -5.59 -22.13
CA ALA A 362 -13.12 -6.20 -23.02
C ALA A 362 -14.43 -6.38 -22.27
N THR A 363 -15.50 -5.72 -22.74
CA THR A 363 -16.83 -5.73 -22.12
C THR A 363 -17.87 -6.17 -23.14
N MET A 364 -18.81 -7.01 -22.71
CA MET A 364 -19.97 -7.43 -23.50
C MET A 364 -21.18 -7.60 -22.59
N GLY A 365 -22.32 -7.03 -22.96
CA GLY A 365 -23.52 -7.13 -22.13
C GLY A 365 -24.65 -6.23 -22.62
N GLU A 366 -25.71 -6.16 -21.83
CA GLU A 366 -26.83 -5.25 -22.06
C GLU A 366 -26.50 -3.88 -21.47
N LEU A 367 -26.79 -2.82 -22.21
CA LEU A 367 -26.62 -1.45 -21.74
C LEU A 367 -27.69 -1.14 -20.69
N ARG A 368 -27.26 -0.60 -19.54
CA ARG A 368 -28.17 -0.13 -18.49
C ARG A 368 -28.22 1.39 -18.50
N GLN A 369 -29.41 1.95 -18.68
CA GLN A 369 -29.66 3.39 -18.58
C GLN A 369 -30.72 3.68 -17.52
N HIS A 370 -30.54 4.76 -16.76
CA HIS A 370 -31.48 5.13 -15.69
C HIS A 370 -32.84 5.62 -16.22
N GLN A 371 -32.90 6.05 -17.49
CA GLN A 371 -34.12 6.57 -18.13
C GLN A 371 -34.50 5.85 -19.44
N GLY A 372 -33.75 4.83 -19.84
CA GLY A 372 -34.00 4.08 -21.08
C GLY A 372 -34.82 2.82 -20.82
N ARG A 373 -35.81 2.53 -21.67
CA ARG A 373 -36.59 1.27 -21.61
C ARG A 373 -35.92 0.13 -22.38
N ASP A 374 -35.18 0.47 -23.43
CA ASP A 374 -34.40 -0.47 -24.21
C ASP A 374 -33.02 -0.72 -23.55
N GLU A 375 -32.68 -1.99 -23.32
CA GLU A 375 -31.38 -2.45 -22.80
C GLU A 375 -30.60 -3.19 -23.92
N PRO A 376 -30.13 -2.49 -24.98
CA PRO A 376 -29.52 -3.15 -26.13
C PRO A 376 -28.20 -3.84 -25.76
N LEU A 377 -27.93 -4.97 -26.40
CA LEU A 377 -26.63 -5.63 -26.32
C LEU A 377 -25.55 -4.72 -26.92
N PHE A 378 -24.39 -4.65 -26.28
CA PHE A 378 -23.22 -3.98 -26.80
C PHE A 378 -21.95 -4.77 -26.49
N ALA A 379 -20.90 -4.48 -27.27
CA ALA A 379 -19.54 -4.92 -27.01
C ALA A 379 -18.59 -3.72 -27.09
N GLN A 380 -17.63 -3.66 -26.18
CA GLN A 380 -16.59 -2.63 -26.14
C GLN A 380 -15.23 -3.28 -25.89
N GLY A 381 -14.24 -2.87 -26.66
CA GLY A 381 -12.84 -3.26 -26.50
C GLY A 381 -11.94 -2.03 -26.46
N THR A 382 -11.06 -1.94 -25.47
CA THR A 382 -10.05 -0.88 -25.36
C THR A 382 -8.67 -1.49 -25.16
N TRP A 383 -7.65 -0.85 -25.73
CA TRP A 383 -6.27 -1.27 -25.63
C TRP A 383 -5.34 -0.06 -25.58
N GLN A 384 -4.41 -0.08 -24.64
CA GLN A 384 -3.42 0.98 -24.42
C GLN A 384 -2.05 0.32 -24.18
N ARG A 385 -0.99 0.87 -24.77
CA ARG A 385 0.38 0.36 -24.60
C ARG A 385 1.41 1.47 -24.57
N GLY A 386 2.25 1.45 -23.53
CA GLY A 386 3.44 2.30 -23.47
C GLY A 386 4.51 1.78 -24.41
N LEU A 387 4.79 2.51 -25.49
CA LEU A 387 5.78 2.13 -26.50
C LEU A 387 7.20 2.58 -26.08
N SER A 388 7.29 3.75 -25.45
CA SER A 388 8.54 4.30 -24.91
C SER A 388 8.26 5.29 -23.78
N ASN A 389 9.31 5.85 -23.16
CA ASN A 389 9.20 6.92 -22.16
C ASN A 389 8.57 8.22 -22.73
N ARG A 390 8.36 8.28 -24.03
CA ARG A 390 7.80 9.45 -24.70
C ARG A 390 6.49 9.19 -25.39
N VAL A 391 6.12 7.93 -25.66
CA VAL A 391 5.00 7.59 -26.54
C VAL A 391 4.19 6.45 -25.93
N THR A 392 2.90 6.69 -25.74
CA THR A 392 1.88 5.68 -25.44
C THR A 392 0.83 5.72 -26.55
N GLY A 393 0.53 4.57 -27.14
CA GLY A 393 -0.53 4.43 -28.14
C GLY A 393 -1.77 3.81 -27.51
N TYR A 394 -2.95 4.22 -27.95
CA TYR A 394 -4.21 3.61 -27.52
C TYR A 394 -5.26 3.62 -28.62
N ALA A 395 -6.13 2.63 -28.56
CA ALA A 395 -7.23 2.45 -29.49
C ALA A 395 -8.42 1.79 -28.78
N GLY A 396 -9.60 1.93 -29.38
CA GLY A 396 -10.78 1.25 -28.88
C GLY A 396 -11.89 1.18 -29.90
N VAL A 397 -12.81 0.26 -29.68
CA VAL A 397 -14.02 0.08 -30.48
C VAL A 397 -15.21 -0.17 -29.56
N THR A 398 -16.38 0.35 -29.94
CA THR A 398 -17.65 0.08 -29.29
C THR A 398 -18.70 -0.19 -30.36
N ALA A 399 -19.49 -1.24 -30.20
CA ALA A 399 -20.54 -1.62 -31.13
C ALA A 399 -21.80 -2.04 -30.37
N ALA A 400 -22.95 -1.62 -30.87
CA ALA A 400 -24.28 -2.04 -30.45
C ALA A 400 -25.19 -2.06 -31.69
N PRO A 401 -26.39 -2.67 -31.64
CA PRO A 401 -27.40 -2.46 -32.68
C PRO A 401 -27.57 -0.97 -32.96
N ASP A 402 -27.51 -0.60 -34.23
CA ASP A 402 -27.66 0.79 -34.71
C ASP A 402 -26.60 1.79 -34.21
N TYR A 403 -25.47 1.30 -33.66
CA TYR A 403 -24.37 2.16 -33.22
C TYR A 403 -23.00 1.50 -33.38
N ALA A 404 -22.04 2.23 -33.96
CA ALA A 404 -20.64 1.84 -33.94
C ALA A 404 -19.74 3.05 -33.75
N ALA A 405 -18.69 2.89 -32.94
CA ALA A 405 -17.65 3.89 -32.76
C ALA A 405 -16.26 3.27 -32.71
N GLY A 406 -15.28 3.96 -33.29
CA GLY A 406 -13.87 3.60 -33.26
C GLY A 406 -13.02 4.80 -32.84
N MET A 407 -12.01 4.55 -32.01
CA MET A 407 -11.09 5.56 -31.50
C MET A 407 -9.65 5.14 -31.75
N VAL A 408 -8.80 6.11 -32.07
CA VAL A 408 -7.34 5.99 -32.03
C VAL A 408 -6.74 7.25 -31.42
N GLY A 409 -5.69 7.07 -30.62
CA GLY A 409 -5.00 8.18 -29.98
C GLY A 409 -3.58 7.88 -29.57
N VAL A 410 -2.88 8.95 -29.22
CA VAL A 410 -1.48 8.93 -28.78
C VAL A 410 -1.31 9.88 -27.61
N ALA A 411 -0.49 9.49 -26.65
CA ALA A 411 -0.02 10.33 -25.56
C ALA A 411 1.50 10.49 -25.68
N LEU A 412 1.95 11.74 -25.69
CA LEU A 412 3.33 12.15 -25.88
C LEU A 412 3.85 12.86 -24.62
N ASN A 413 4.94 12.37 -24.05
CA ASN A 413 5.65 13.06 -22.98
C ASN A 413 6.86 13.80 -23.55
N THR A 414 6.81 15.14 -23.54
CA THR A 414 7.84 16.03 -24.10
C THR A 414 8.44 16.94 -23.05
N ARG A 415 9.57 17.59 -23.36
CA ARG A 415 10.15 18.67 -22.51
C ARG A 415 9.23 19.87 -22.36
N LEU A 416 8.27 20.06 -23.26
CA LEU A 416 7.28 21.14 -23.19
C LEU A 416 6.06 20.76 -22.36
N GLY A 417 5.93 19.49 -21.97
CA GLY A 417 4.79 18.94 -21.23
C GLY A 417 4.28 17.66 -21.88
N ALA A 418 3.30 17.07 -21.20
CA ALA A 418 2.56 15.90 -21.61
C ALA A 418 1.40 16.33 -22.52
N VAL A 419 1.30 15.78 -23.75
CA VAL A 419 0.22 16.06 -24.71
C VAL A 419 -0.48 14.75 -25.08
N GLY A 420 -1.80 14.68 -24.96
CA GLY A 420 -2.59 13.56 -25.48
C GLY A 420 -3.51 14.04 -26.59
N ALA A 421 -3.64 13.27 -27.67
CA ALA A 421 -4.57 13.57 -28.74
C ALA A 421 -5.24 12.29 -29.24
N ASP A 422 -6.55 12.35 -29.43
CA ASP A 422 -7.32 11.25 -30.00
C ASP A 422 -8.47 11.74 -30.88
N VAL A 423 -8.87 10.86 -31.79
CA VAL A 423 -10.05 11.03 -32.62
C VAL A 423 -10.97 9.83 -32.43
N THR A 424 -12.26 10.11 -32.27
CA THR A 424 -13.31 9.10 -32.24
C THR A 424 -14.26 9.35 -33.38
N GLN A 425 -14.48 8.35 -34.21
CA GLN A 425 -15.51 8.37 -35.24
C GLN A 425 -16.70 7.55 -34.74
N SER A 426 -17.93 8.05 -34.87
CA SER A 426 -19.15 7.29 -34.60
C SER A 426 -20.15 7.34 -35.76
N SER A 427 -20.94 6.28 -35.87
CA SER A 427 -22.07 6.13 -36.78
C SER A 427 -23.26 5.62 -35.97
N THR A 428 -24.36 6.35 -35.98
CA THR A 428 -25.59 6.04 -35.24
C THR A 428 -26.76 6.00 -36.22
N VAL A 429 -27.57 4.96 -36.19
CA VAL A 429 -28.85 4.91 -36.91
C VAL A 429 -29.94 5.34 -35.93
N LEU A 430 -30.57 6.47 -36.22
CA LEU A 430 -31.65 7.03 -35.41
C LEU A 430 -32.95 6.20 -35.56
N ALA A 431 -33.97 6.47 -34.76
CA ALA A 431 -35.18 5.64 -34.76
C ALA A 431 -35.99 5.78 -36.05
N ASP A 432 -35.81 6.89 -36.77
CA ASP A 432 -36.33 7.14 -38.12
C ASP A 432 -35.61 6.35 -39.24
N GLY A 433 -34.55 5.59 -38.91
CA GLY A 433 -33.74 4.81 -39.84
C GLY A 433 -32.61 5.59 -40.52
N ASN A 434 -32.45 6.88 -40.21
CA ASN A 434 -31.38 7.71 -40.79
C ASN A 434 -30.04 7.47 -40.08
N ALA A 435 -29.00 7.21 -40.86
CA ALA A 435 -27.64 7.08 -40.35
C ALA A 435 -26.98 8.46 -40.22
N VAL A 436 -26.61 8.83 -38.99
CA VAL A 436 -25.85 10.03 -38.67
C VAL A 436 -24.42 9.65 -38.33
N ARG A 437 -23.46 10.34 -38.94
CA ARG A 437 -22.03 10.13 -38.70
C ARG A 437 -21.40 11.38 -38.12
N GLY A 438 -20.48 11.20 -37.20
CA GLY A 438 -19.71 12.30 -36.65
C GLY A 438 -18.37 11.88 -36.08
N ALA A 439 -17.55 12.89 -35.84
CA ALA A 439 -16.25 12.77 -35.19
C ALA A 439 -16.20 13.60 -33.91
N SER A 440 -15.38 13.16 -32.96
CA SER A 440 -14.97 13.87 -31.76
C SER A 440 -13.45 13.89 -31.69
N TYR A 441 -12.88 15.07 -31.47
CA TYR A 441 -11.44 15.29 -31.32
C TYR A 441 -11.17 15.69 -29.89
N ARG A 442 -10.26 15.01 -29.21
CA ARG A 442 -9.85 15.34 -27.83
C ARG A 442 -8.36 15.67 -27.81
N LEU A 443 -8.03 16.78 -27.17
CA LEU A 443 -6.66 17.22 -26.89
C LEU A 443 -6.50 17.42 -25.38
N SER A 444 -5.53 16.78 -24.77
CA SER A 444 -5.16 16.97 -23.37
C SER A 444 -3.73 17.48 -23.26
N TYR A 445 -3.47 18.30 -22.23
CA TYR A 445 -2.14 18.81 -21.95
C TYR A 445 -1.91 18.88 -20.44
N ALA A 446 -0.76 18.42 -19.98
CA ALA A 446 -0.36 18.53 -18.59
C ALA A 446 1.11 18.96 -18.50
N ARG A 447 1.38 19.93 -17.63
CA ARG A 447 2.73 20.40 -17.35
C ARG A 447 2.86 20.72 -15.88
N ASP A 448 3.94 20.24 -15.31
CA ASP A 448 4.41 20.67 -14.01
C ASP A 448 5.73 21.41 -14.19
N ILE A 449 5.88 22.54 -13.50
CA ILE A 449 7.03 23.42 -13.55
C ILE A 449 7.56 23.55 -12.12
N ALA A 450 8.43 22.63 -11.74
CA ALA A 450 9.00 22.56 -10.39
C ALA A 450 9.71 23.87 -9.98
N ALA A 451 10.40 24.53 -10.92
CA ALA A 451 11.15 25.76 -10.65
C ALA A 451 10.29 26.90 -10.10
N THR A 452 9.04 27.00 -10.56
CA THR A 452 8.06 27.99 -10.08
C THR A 452 7.02 27.38 -9.15
N GLY A 453 6.97 26.05 -8.99
CA GLY A 453 5.89 25.36 -8.27
C GLY A 453 4.54 25.49 -8.96
N THR A 454 4.53 25.56 -10.30
CA THR A 454 3.32 25.72 -11.12
C THR A 454 2.89 24.38 -11.71
N HIS A 455 1.67 23.97 -11.44
CA HIS A 455 1.01 22.85 -12.08
C HIS A 455 -0.09 23.36 -12.99
N VAL A 456 -0.09 22.95 -14.26
CA VAL A 456 -1.13 23.27 -15.24
C VAL A 456 -1.57 21.98 -15.91
N ALA A 457 -2.85 21.65 -15.78
CA ALA A 457 -3.48 20.55 -16.47
C ALA A 457 -4.71 21.05 -17.24
N ILE A 458 -4.60 21.03 -18.57
CA ILE A 458 -5.76 21.08 -19.46
C ILE A 458 -6.21 19.63 -19.62
N ALA A 459 -7.14 19.18 -18.78
CA ALA A 459 -7.51 17.78 -18.74
C ALA A 459 -8.10 17.29 -20.08
N ALA A 460 -8.90 18.11 -20.75
CA ALA A 460 -9.31 17.90 -22.14
C ALA A 460 -9.92 19.18 -22.75
N TYR A 461 -9.56 19.47 -24.00
CA TYR A 461 -10.39 20.19 -24.95
C TYR A 461 -10.98 19.18 -25.92
N ARG A 462 -12.31 19.02 -25.92
CA ARG A 462 -13.05 18.11 -26.80
C ARG A 462 -13.92 18.92 -27.74
N TYR A 463 -13.78 18.68 -29.03
CA TYR A 463 -14.67 19.20 -30.06
C TYR A 463 -15.42 18.03 -30.72
N SER A 464 -16.74 18.06 -30.64
CA SER A 464 -17.62 17.06 -31.23
C SER A 464 -18.46 17.69 -32.34
N THR A 465 -18.38 17.08 -33.52
CA THR A 465 -19.18 17.50 -34.68
C THR A 465 -20.68 17.33 -34.42
N GLY A 466 -21.51 18.05 -35.18
CA GLY A 466 -22.97 17.99 -35.10
C GLY A 466 -23.57 16.62 -35.45
N GLY A 467 -22.80 15.62 -35.85
CA GLY A 467 -23.29 14.25 -36.05
C GLY A 467 -22.71 13.22 -35.07
N PHE A 468 -21.90 13.65 -34.10
CA PHE A 468 -21.25 12.76 -33.16
C PHE A 468 -22.17 12.42 -32.00
N TYR A 469 -22.24 11.14 -31.66
CA TYR A 469 -22.88 10.62 -30.44
C TYR A 469 -21.94 9.63 -29.74
N GLY A 470 -21.83 9.75 -28.41
CA GLY A 470 -21.35 8.66 -27.56
C GLY A 470 -22.41 7.55 -27.46
N LEU A 471 -22.04 6.34 -27.02
CA LEU A 471 -22.99 5.20 -26.95
C LEU A 471 -24.22 5.54 -26.10
N GLY A 472 -24.02 6.13 -24.92
CA GLY A 472 -25.11 6.54 -24.03
C GLY A 472 -26.04 7.56 -24.68
N GLU A 473 -25.47 8.60 -25.30
CA GLU A 473 -26.21 9.65 -26.02
C GLU A 473 -26.96 9.09 -27.23
N ALA A 474 -26.36 8.18 -27.99
CA ALA A 474 -26.97 7.55 -29.16
C ALA A 474 -28.23 6.77 -28.76
N MET A 475 -28.14 5.96 -27.71
CA MET A 475 -29.30 5.20 -27.22
C MET A 475 -30.36 6.12 -26.62
N GLN A 476 -29.96 7.15 -25.88
CA GLN A 476 -30.91 8.16 -25.36
C GLN A 476 -31.61 8.93 -26.48
N ALA A 477 -30.91 9.28 -27.56
CA ALA A 477 -31.50 9.97 -28.71
C ALA A 477 -32.52 9.10 -29.44
N ARG A 478 -32.21 7.82 -29.68
CA ARG A 478 -33.14 6.85 -30.29
C ARG A 478 -34.38 6.67 -29.43
N GLU A 479 -34.21 6.61 -28.12
CA GLU A 479 -35.32 6.45 -27.19
C GLU A 479 -36.23 7.69 -27.15
N ALA A 480 -35.64 8.89 -27.11
CA ALA A 480 -36.38 10.15 -27.12
C ALA A 480 -37.22 10.37 -28.40
N GLU A 481 -36.83 9.75 -29.53
CA GLU A 481 -37.64 9.76 -30.76
C GLU A 481 -38.83 8.79 -30.70
N ARG A 482 -38.70 7.69 -29.97
CA ARG A 482 -39.77 6.68 -29.79
C ARG A 482 -40.75 7.05 -28.69
N HIS A 483 -40.26 7.74 -27.66
CA HIS A 483 -40.96 7.98 -26.41
C HIS A 483 -40.87 9.46 -26.01
N SER A 484 -42.02 10.15 -26.01
CA SER A 484 -42.10 11.58 -25.69
C SER A 484 -41.79 11.93 -24.22
N ASP A 485 -41.82 10.94 -23.33
CA ASP A 485 -41.44 11.06 -21.91
C ASP A 485 -39.93 11.06 -21.67
N VAL A 486 -39.11 10.73 -22.69
CA VAL A 486 -37.65 10.71 -22.59
C VAL A 486 -37.06 11.97 -23.19
N TRP A 487 -36.25 12.69 -22.40
CA TRP A 487 -35.56 13.88 -22.89
C TRP A 487 -34.42 13.51 -23.84
N ALA A 488 -34.38 14.17 -25.00
CA ALA A 488 -33.26 14.07 -25.93
C ALA A 488 -31.94 14.50 -25.26
N PRO A 489 -30.81 13.85 -25.60
CA PRO A 489 -29.53 14.19 -25.00
C PRO A 489 -29.10 15.62 -25.36
N GLN A 490 -28.41 16.28 -24.43
CA GLN A 490 -27.76 17.55 -24.71
C GLN A 490 -26.52 17.32 -25.56
N ARG A 491 -26.53 17.84 -26.78
CA ARG A 491 -25.53 17.52 -27.81
C ARG A 491 -24.30 18.40 -27.63
N GLN A 492 -23.33 17.92 -26.86
CA GLN A 492 -22.12 18.67 -26.56
C GLN A 492 -21.34 18.97 -27.85
N ARG A 493 -20.98 20.23 -28.04
CA ARG A 493 -20.18 20.73 -29.17
C ARG A 493 -18.72 20.94 -28.75
N ASN A 494 -18.51 21.80 -27.77
CA ASN A 494 -17.20 22.12 -27.22
C ASN A 494 -17.22 21.76 -25.75
N ARG A 495 -16.17 21.11 -25.25
CA ARG A 495 -15.94 20.94 -23.82
C ARG A 495 -14.49 21.24 -23.53
N ALA A 496 -14.23 22.21 -22.65
CA ALA A 496 -12.91 22.56 -22.20
C ALA A 496 -12.84 22.46 -20.68
N SER A 497 -11.75 21.92 -20.15
CA SER A 497 -11.48 21.93 -18.71
C SER A 497 -10.03 22.30 -18.44
N LEU A 498 -9.84 23.28 -17.55
CA LEU A 498 -8.54 23.76 -17.09
C LEU A 498 -8.45 23.57 -15.57
N SER A 499 -7.30 23.10 -15.11
CA SER A 499 -6.90 23.07 -13.71
C SER A 499 -5.49 23.63 -13.60
N MET A 500 -5.28 24.57 -12.68
CA MET A 500 -4.00 25.20 -12.42
C MET A 500 -3.80 25.35 -10.92
N GLY A 501 -2.60 25.01 -10.45
CA GLY A 501 -2.13 25.27 -9.11
C GLY A 501 -0.81 26.02 -9.18
N GLN A 502 -0.62 27.02 -8.34
CA GLN A 502 0.62 27.79 -8.28
C GLN A 502 1.00 28.01 -6.82
N ARG A 503 2.14 27.45 -6.41
CA ARG A 503 2.71 27.75 -5.10
C ARG A 503 3.49 29.06 -5.18
N LEU A 504 3.23 30.01 -4.29
CA LEU A 504 3.91 31.32 -4.26
C LEU A 504 5.03 31.27 -3.22
N GLY A 505 6.13 30.60 -3.58
CA GLY A 505 7.26 30.36 -2.67
C GLY A 505 6.87 29.56 -1.42
N GLU A 506 7.72 29.63 -0.39
CA GLU A 506 7.46 28.88 0.86
C GLU A 506 6.49 29.59 1.81
N ARG A 507 6.39 30.93 1.73
CA ARG A 507 5.69 31.76 2.71
C ARG A 507 4.47 32.53 2.18
N HIS A 508 4.30 32.65 0.86
CA HIS A 508 3.25 33.49 0.26
C HIS A 508 2.04 32.70 -0.24
N GLY A 509 1.83 31.49 0.29
CA GLY A 509 0.61 30.70 0.04
C GLY A 509 0.56 29.99 -1.31
N ARG A 510 -0.67 29.69 -1.76
CA ARG A 510 -0.98 28.95 -2.99
C ARG A 510 -2.19 29.55 -3.69
N LEU A 511 -2.11 29.65 -5.01
CA LEU A 511 -3.22 29.94 -5.91
C LEU A 511 -3.72 28.62 -6.52
N HIS A 512 -5.02 28.51 -6.70
CA HIS A 512 -5.64 27.44 -7.46
C HIS A 512 -6.72 28.02 -8.36
N ALA A 513 -6.87 27.43 -9.54
CA ALA A 513 -7.84 27.84 -10.54
C ALA A 513 -8.35 26.57 -11.24
N THR A 514 -9.66 26.39 -11.27
CA THR A 514 -10.31 25.37 -12.09
C THR A 514 -11.40 26.04 -12.91
N ALA A 515 -11.54 25.67 -14.17
CA ALA A 515 -12.56 26.19 -15.04
C ALA A 515 -13.04 25.09 -15.98
N SER A 516 -14.35 25.04 -16.24
CA SER A 516 -14.93 24.21 -17.27
C SER A 516 -15.93 25.00 -18.10
N LEU A 517 -15.91 24.76 -19.40
CA LEU A 517 -16.79 25.36 -20.39
C LEU A 517 -17.41 24.22 -21.19
N SER A 518 -18.73 24.24 -21.36
CA SER A 518 -19.42 23.33 -22.28
C SER A 518 -20.44 24.08 -23.13
N ASP A 519 -20.35 23.90 -24.44
CA ASP A 519 -21.30 24.42 -25.43
C ASP A 519 -22.08 23.28 -26.05
N TYR A 520 -23.27 23.57 -26.58
CA TYR A 520 -24.17 22.56 -27.15
C TYR A 520 -24.65 22.94 -28.55
N TRP A 521 -25.00 21.94 -29.36
CA TRP A 521 -25.60 22.14 -30.68
C TRP A 521 -27.10 22.44 -30.62
N ASN A 522 -27.80 21.83 -29.67
CA ASN A 522 -29.26 21.85 -29.55
C ASN A 522 -29.77 22.73 -28.39
N ARG A 523 -28.89 23.51 -27.76
CA ARG A 523 -29.25 24.41 -26.65
C ARG A 523 -28.46 25.72 -26.80
N PRO A 524 -29.13 26.89 -26.72
CA PRO A 524 -28.44 28.17 -26.72
C PRO A 524 -27.69 28.40 -25.40
N GLY A 525 -26.56 29.10 -25.49
CA GLY A 525 -25.71 29.44 -24.34
C GLY A 525 -24.64 28.38 -24.02
N SER A 526 -23.88 28.66 -22.97
CA SER A 526 -22.72 27.88 -22.55
C SER A 526 -22.74 27.64 -21.04
N ASP A 527 -22.42 26.42 -20.62
CA ASP A 527 -22.21 26.09 -19.21
C ASP A 527 -20.78 26.45 -18.83
N VAL A 528 -20.61 27.60 -18.18
CA VAL A 528 -19.34 28.06 -17.61
C VAL A 528 -19.34 27.83 -16.12
N ASN A 529 -18.43 26.99 -15.63
CA ASN A 529 -18.14 26.84 -14.20
C ASN A 529 -16.69 27.24 -13.95
N TYR A 530 -16.41 27.90 -12.83
CA TYR A 530 -15.05 28.16 -12.41
C TYR A 530 -14.92 28.21 -10.90
N SER A 531 -13.72 27.93 -10.40
CA SER A 531 -13.32 28.12 -9.01
C SER A 531 -11.90 28.64 -9.00
N PHE A 532 -11.74 29.89 -8.58
CA PHE A 532 -10.46 30.53 -8.36
C PHE A 532 -10.27 30.75 -6.88
N GLY A 533 -9.10 30.49 -6.34
CA GLY A 533 -8.84 30.79 -4.95
C GLY A 533 -7.38 30.94 -4.59
N TYR A 534 -7.17 31.67 -3.50
CA TYR A 534 -5.89 31.91 -2.86
C TYR A 534 -5.98 31.42 -1.43
N SER A 535 -4.98 30.68 -0.96
CA SER A 535 -4.93 30.26 0.44
C SER A 535 -3.50 30.28 0.94
N GLY A 536 -3.34 30.52 2.23
CA GLY A 536 -2.04 30.56 2.87
C GLY A 536 -2.16 30.30 4.37
N SER A 537 -1.01 30.27 5.01
CA SER A 537 -0.90 30.14 6.46
C SER A 537 -0.13 31.32 7.02
N LEU A 538 -0.66 31.95 8.07
CA LEU A 538 0.01 32.97 8.86
C LEU A 538 0.23 32.43 10.27
N GLY A 539 1.47 32.04 10.57
CA GLY A 539 1.80 31.32 11.81
C GLY A 539 1.01 30.00 11.89
N ARG A 540 0.16 29.85 12.91
CA ARG A 540 -0.71 28.68 13.08
C ARG A 540 -2.09 28.83 12.39
N MET A 541 -2.41 30.01 11.86
CA MET A 541 -3.71 30.32 11.28
C MET A 541 -3.71 30.05 9.78
N ASN A 542 -4.78 29.47 9.27
CA ASN A 542 -4.97 29.28 7.83
C ASN A 542 -6.03 30.26 7.32
N TYR A 543 -5.78 30.87 6.18
CA TYR A 543 -6.74 31.76 5.52
C TYR A 543 -6.92 31.36 4.06
N GLY A 544 -8.09 31.65 3.51
CA GLY A 544 -8.44 31.34 2.13
C GLY A 544 -9.47 32.33 1.59
N ILE A 545 -9.35 32.67 0.32
CA ILE A 545 -10.32 33.49 -0.43
C ILE A 545 -10.57 32.77 -1.75
N SER A 546 -11.82 32.64 -2.16
CA SER A 546 -12.18 32.03 -3.44
C SER A 546 -13.38 32.69 -4.09
N ALA A 547 -13.46 32.60 -5.41
CA ALA A 547 -14.62 32.95 -6.22
C ALA A 547 -15.03 31.72 -7.04
N ASN A 548 -16.25 31.26 -6.84
CA ASN A 548 -16.80 30.07 -7.47
C ASN A 548 -18.04 30.46 -8.27
N ARG A 549 -18.16 29.99 -9.51
CA ARG A 549 -19.38 30.10 -10.30
C ARG A 549 -19.90 28.71 -10.60
N GLN A 550 -21.17 28.51 -10.30
CA GLN A 550 -21.90 27.27 -10.52
C GLN A 550 -23.27 27.60 -11.12
N HIS A 551 -23.92 26.59 -11.71
CA HIS A 551 -25.30 26.72 -12.16
C HIS A 551 -26.24 26.06 -11.16
N SER A 552 -27.35 26.74 -10.84
CA SER A 552 -28.44 26.18 -10.05
C SER A 552 -29.27 25.18 -10.86
N ALA A 553 -30.17 24.45 -10.19
CA ALA A 553 -31.01 23.43 -10.83
C ALA A 553 -31.96 23.98 -11.92
N ASP A 554 -32.29 25.28 -11.87
CA ASP A 554 -33.03 26.03 -12.89
C ASP A 554 -32.13 26.62 -13.99
N GLY A 555 -30.83 26.30 -13.99
CA GLY A 555 -29.87 26.72 -15.02
C GLY A 555 -29.40 28.16 -14.90
N ARG A 556 -29.65 28.83 -13.77
CA ARG A 556 -29.11 30.18 -13.51
C ARG A 556 -27.69 30.07 -12.98
N ALA A 557 -26.81 30.91 -13.50
CA ALA A 557 -25.47 31.04 -12.94
C ALA A 557 -25.52 31.81 -11.62
N ASP A 558 -24.86 31.28 -10.59
CA ASP A 558 -24.67 31.88 -9.27
C ASP A 558 -23.17 31.95 -8.97
N THR A 559 -22.67 33.16 -8.80
CA THR A 559 -21.27 33.44 -8.50
C THR A 559 -21.11 33.73 -7.02
N GLN A 560 -20.44 32.86 -6.28
CA GLN A 560 -20.16 32.98 -4.85
C GLN A 560 -18.70 33.35 -4.58
N TYR A 561 -18.51 34.46 -3.89
CA TYR A 561 -17.26 34.87 -3.27
C TYR A 561 -17.22 34.35 -1.83
N TYR A 562 -16.09 33.81 -1.42
CA TYR A 562 -15.92 33.15 -0.14
C TYR A 562 -14.58 33.55 0.48
N ALA A 563 -14.57 33.82 1.78
CA ALA A 563 -13.38 34.03 2.56
C ALA A 563 -13.47 33.19 3.84
N SER A 564 -12.39 32.49 4.19
CA SER A 564 -12.31 31.66 5.38
C SER A 564 -11.05 31.97 6.18
N LEU A 565 -11.19 31.97 7.50
CA LEU A 565 -10.10 32.06 8.46
C LEU A 565 -10.26 30.94 9.49
N THR A 566 -9.31 30.02 9.55
CA THR A 566 -9.30 28.89 10.50
C THR A 566 -8.14 29.04 11.48
N VAL A 567 -8.47 29.04 12.77
CA VAL A 567 -7.52 29.18 13.88
C VAL A 567 -7.56 27.90 14.72
N PRO A 568 -6.45 27.14 14.80
CA PRO A 568 -6.34 26.04 15.75
C PRO A 568 -6.10 26.59 17.16
N LEU A 569 -6.97 26.20 18.08
CA LEU A 569 -6.95 26.52 19.50
C LEU A 569 -6.30 25.35 20.27
N GLY A 570 -5.37 25.63 21.19
CA GLY A 570 -4.69 24.63 22.01
C GLY A 570 -3.33 24.15 21.47
N SER A 571 -2.76 23.08 22.04
CA SER A 571 -1.49 22.47 21.63
C SER A 571 -1.69 21.30 20.64
N ALA A 572 -0.61 20.83 20.01
CA ALA A 572 -0.65 19.74 19.03
C ALA A 572 -1.20 18.44 19.65
N GLY A 573 -2.20 17.83 18.99
CA GLY A 573 -2.77 16.52 19.35
C GLY A 573 -4.26 16.52 19.75
N ARG A 574 -4.80 17.66 20.22
CA ARG A 574 -6.23 17.82 20.58
C ARG A 574 -6.77 19.21 20.21
N SER A 575 -6.19 19.82 19.17
CA SER A 575 -6.50 21.22 18.83
C SER A 575 -7.95 21.34 18.37
N ARG A 576 -8.72 22.16 19.07
CA ARG A 576 -10.04 22.61 18.61
C ARG A 576 -9.81 23.59 17.47
N THR A 577 -10.68 23.65 16.48
CA THR A 577 -10.55 24.64 15.40
C THR A 577 -11.71 25.61 15.41
N LEU A 578 -11.41 26.90 15.35
CA LEU A 578 -12.39 27.96 15.13
C LEU A 578 -12.26 28.43 13.69
N SER A 579 -13.28 28.22 12.88
CA SER A 579 -13.33 28.66 11.48
C SER A 579 -14.39 29.73 11.29
N ASN A 580 -13.98 30.89 10.76
CA ASN A 580 -14.88 31.98 10.40
C ASN A 580 -14.92 32.09 8.88
N ASN A 581 -16.11 31.97 8.33
CA ASN A 581 -16.36 31.95 6.90
C ASN A 581 -17.30 33.10 6.55
N LEU A 582 -16.96 33.88 5.54
CA LEU A 582 -17.80 34.91 4.95
C LEU A 582 -18.05 34.53 3.50
N SER A 583 -19.31 34.57 3.08
CA SER A 583 -19.66 34.38 1.68
C SER A 583 -20.61 35.44 1.19
N TYR A 584 -20.49 35.78 -0.08
CA TYR A 584 -21.34 36.73 -0.78
C TYR A 584 -21.63 36.16 -2.17
N ASN A 585 -22.88 36.20 -2.61
CA ASN A 585 -23.22 35.79 -3.97
C ASN A 585 -23.70 36.97 -4.83
N ASP A 586 -23.66 36.80 -6.15
CA ASP A 586 -24.10 37.81 -7.13
C ASP A 586 -25.59 38.15 -7.04
N GLY A 587 -26.40 37.25 -6.47
CA GLY A 587 -27.78 37.53 -6.03
C GLY A 587 -27.91 38.47 -4.82
N GLY A 588 -26.82 39.04 -4.32
CA GLY A 588 -26.81 40.04 -3.24
C GLY A 588 -26.92 39.47 -1.83
N ARG A 589 -26.86 38.15 -1.65
CA ARG A 589 -26.92 37.48 -0.35
C ARG A 589 -25.54 37.38 0.26
N SER A 590 -25.41 37.90 1.48
CA SER A 590 -24.21 37.76 2.32
C SER A 590 -24.49 36.77 3.45
N ARG A 591 -23.53 35.88 3.77
CA ARG A 591 -23.61 34.92 4.86
C ARG A 591 -22.29 34.87 5.61
N ALA A 592 -22.32 35.15 6.91
CA ALA A 592 -21.21 34.95 7.83
C ALA A 592 -21.47 33.70 8.67
N GLN A 593 -20.47 32.86 8.88
CA GLN A 593 -20.56 31.62 9.66
C GLN A 593 -19.32 31.44 10.54
N SER A 594 -19.53 31.21 11.83
CA SER A 594 -18.48 30.86 12.79
C SER A 594 -18.69 29.42 13.25
N THR A 595 -17.68 28.56 13.11
CA THR A 595 -17.73 27.14 13.43
C THR A 595 -16.63 26.76 14.42
N LEU A 596 -17.02 26.15 15.55
CA LEU A 596 -16.11 25.52 16.50
C LEU A 596 -16.21 24.01 16.35
N SER A 597 -15.10 23.34 16.08
CA SER A 597 -15.04 21.87 15.97
C SER A 597 -13.83 21.27 16.67
N GLY A 598 -13.89 19.98 16.99
CA GLY A 598 -12.80 19.26 17.63
C GLY A 598 -13.06 17.76 17.79
N THR A 599 -12.09 17.07 18.37
CA THR A 599 -12.18 15.64 18.72
C THR A 599 -11.99 15.43 20.23
N MET A 600 -12.57 14.35 20.75
CA MET A 600 -12.48 13.93 22.15
C MET A 600 -12.36 12.40 22.25
N GLY A 601 -11.79 11.92 23.36
CA GLY A 601 -11.55 10.51 23.66
C GLY A 601 -10.07 10.14 23.57
N GLU A 602 -9.69 8.99 24.15
CA GLU A 602 -8.31 8.47 24.12
C GLU A 602 -7.80 8.26 22.69
N GLU A 603 -8.69 7.88 21.78
CA GLU A 603 -8.39 7.54 20.38
C GLU A 603 -9.06 8.51 19.39
N ASN A 604 -9.46 9.70 19.87
CA ASN A 604 -10.20 10.71 19.09
C ASN A 604 -11.52 10.18 18.48
N GLN A 605 -12.16 9.22 19.14
CA GLN A 605 -13.34 8.53 18.64
C GLN A 605 -14.62 9.38 18.59
N LEU A 606 -14.67 10.50 19.32
CA LEU A 606 -15.80 11.45 19.25
C LEU A 606 -15.36 12.71 18.53
N SER A 607 -16.08 13.10 17.49
CA SER A 607 -15.93 14.39 16.82
C SER A 607 -17.20 15.23 16.99
N TYR A 608 -17.03 16.53 17.15
CA TYR A 608 -18.13 17.46 17.34
C TYR A 608 -17.91 18.74 16.55
N GLY A 609 -19.00 19.38 16.14
CA GLY A 609 -19.02 20.67 15.47
C GLY A 609 -20.22 21.49 15.90
N LEU A 610 -20.00 22.79 16.07
CA LEU A 610 -21.01 23.79 16.39
C LEU A 610 -20.81 24.99 15.47
N SER A 611 -21.80 25.31 14.66
CA SER A 611 -21.75 26.43 13.70
C SER A 611 -22.90 27.40 13.93
N LEU A 612 -22.56 28.68 14.04
CA LEU A 612 -23.51 29.79 14.00
C LEU A 612 -23.38 30.47 12.65
N ALA A 613 -24.49 30.68 11.94
CA ALA A 613 -24.51 31.40 10.68
C ALA A 613 -25.55 32.51 10.71
N HIS A 614 -25.26 33.64 10.07
CA HIS A 614 -26.19 34.71 9.82
C HIS A 614 -26.14 35.07 8.34
N ALA A 615 -27.28 35.08 7.67
CA ALA A 615 -27.41 35.45 6.26
C ALA A 615 -28.39 36.60 6.08
N ARG A 616 -28.07 37.55 5.19
CA ARG A 616 -28.87 38.73 4.87
C ARG A 616 -28.70 39.14 3.41
N GLY A 617 -29.73 39.75 2.82
CA GLY A 617 -29.70 40.25 1.44
C GLY A 617 -30.23 39.26 0.40
N GLY A 618 -30.53 39.76 -0.79
CA GLY A 618 -31.34 39.09 -1.82
C GLY A 618 -32.84 39.23 -1.56
N ASP A 619 -33.64 38.26 -1.99
CA ASP A 619 -35.12 38.22 -1.83
C ASP A 619 -35.57 37.60 -0.48
N ILE A 620 -34.67 37.44 0.49
CA ILE A 620 -34.94 36.72 1.75
C ILE A 620 -34.64 37.63 2.95
N ASP A 621 -35.51 37.57 3.96
CA ASP A 621 -35.29 38.19 5.27
C ASP A 621 -33.99 37.73 5.93
N SER A 622 -33.51 38.51 6.90
CA SER A 622 -32.34 38.11 7.68
C SER A 622 -32.61 36.80 8.43
N THR A 623 -31.73 35.83 8.22
CA THR A 623 -31.84 34.47 8.78
C THR A 623 -30.63 34.17 9.66
N SER A 624 -30.89 33.55 10.80
CA SER A 624 -29.84 33.07 11.70
C SER A 624 -30.03 31.58 11.89
N ASP A 625 -28.96 30.82 11.69
CA ASP A 625 -28.96 29.36 11.79
C ASP A 625 -27.94 28.90 12.82
N LEU A 626 -28.36 27.99 13.69
CA LEU A 626 -27.51 27.22 14.60
C LEU A 626 -27.44 25.79 14.08
N ASN A 627 -26.25 25.29 13.82
CA ASN A 627 -26.01 23.90 13.44
C ASN A 627 -25.11 23.24 14.47
N ALA A 628 -25.42 22.00 14.84
CA ALA A 628 -24.55 21.17 15.66
C ALA A 628 -24.49 19.75 15.09
N ASN A 629 -23.33 19.12 15.16
CA ASN A 629 -23.10 17.76 14.71
C ASN A 629 -22.19 17.00 15.68
N LEU A 630 -22.48 15.72 15.85
CA LEU A 630 -21.73 14.77 16.66
C LEU A 630 -21.51 13.51 15.83
N MET A 631 -20.29 12.98 15.82
CA MET A 631 -20.01 11.67 15.24
C MET A 631 -19.10 10.88 16.19
N TYR A 632 -19.57 9.69 16.58
CA TYR A 632 -18.90 8.77 17.47
C TYR A 632 -18.54 7.49 16.73
N ARG A 633 -17.24 7.23 16.57
CA ARG A 633 -16.68 6.00 15.98
C ARG A 633 -16.56 4.93 17.06
N ALA A 634 -17.58 4.09 17.21
CA ALA A 634 -17.50 2.93 18.09
C ALA A 634 -16.68 1.81 17.42
N GLY A 635 -16.21 0.84 18.19
CA GLY A 635 -15.49 -0.32 17.64
C GLY A 635 -16.34 -1.22 16.73
N LYS A 636 -17.68 -1.07 16.77
CA LYS A 636 -18.64 -1.92 16.05
C LYS A 636 -19.53 -1.17 15.05
N ALA A 637 -19.51 0.17 15.07
CA ALA A 637 -20.31 1.02 14.18
C ALA A 637 -19.89 2.50 14.34
N ASP A 638 -20.10 3.29 13.30
CA ASP A 638 -20.11 4.75 13.37
C ASP A 638 -21.52 5.24 13.67
N LEU A 639 -21.65 6.11 14.67
CA LEU A 639 -22.91 6.76 15.05
C LEU A 639 -22.79 8.26 14.78
N GLN A 640 -23.83 8.87 14.21
CA GLN A 640 -23.84 10.30 13.90
C GLN A 640 -25.19 10.91 14.27
N ALA A 641 -25.14 12.15 14.76
CA ALA A 641 -26.31 12.95 15.05
C ALA A 641 -26.04 14.40 14.62
N SER A 642 -27.04 15.06 14.05
CA SER A 642 -26.96 16.49 13.75
C SER A 642 -28.28 17.20 13.98
N MET A 643 -28.20 18.48 14.27
CA MET A 643 -29.34 19.37 14.38
C MET A 643 -29.02 20.70 13.70
N ALA A 644 -30.01 21.26 13.02
CA ALA A 644 -29.97 22.58 12.41
C ALA A 644 -31.27 23.31 12.77
N VAL A 645 -31.15 24.50 13.35
CA VAL A 645 -32.30 25.33 13.72
C VAL A 645 -32.06 26.72 13.16
N GLY A 646 -32.94 27.16 12.27
CA GLY A 646 -32.91 28.47 11.63
C GLY A 646 -34.20 29.25 11.81
N SER A 647 -34.22 30.52 11.39
CA SER A 647 -35.39 31.40 11.52
C SER A 647 -36.68 30.85 10.88
N HIS A 648 -36.57 29.97 9.88
CA HIS A 648 -37.71 29.42 9.13
C HIS A 648 -37.69 27.90 8.96
N HIS A 649 -36.74 27.21 9.58
CA HIS A 649 -36.61 25.76 9.44
C HIS A 649 -36.01 25.13 10.68
N SER A 650 -36.37 23.88 10.95
CA SER A 650 -35.63 23.02 11.86
C SER A 650 -35.40 21.66 11.21
N GLN A 651 -34.24 21.08 11.46
CA GLN A 651 -33.87 19.76 11.00
C GLN A 651 -33.13 19.03 12.12
N ALA A 652 -33.44 17.75 12.29
CA ALA A 652 -32.67 16.85 13.13
C ALA A 652 -32.40 15.58 12.34
N SER A 653 -31.19 15.03 12.44
CA SER A 653 -30.83 13.76 11.84
C SER A 653 -30.08 12.86 12.80
N VAL A 654 -30.31 11.56 12.67
CA VAL A 654 -29.53 10.52 13.32
C VAL A 654 -29.17 9.46 12.28
N GLY A 655 -27.99 8.88 12.42
CA GLY A 655 -27.53 7.85 11.50
C GLY A 655 -26.58 6.87 12.17
N ALA A 656 -26.51 5.68 11.58
CA ALA A 656 -25.62 4.61 11.99
C ALA A 656 -25.04 3.93 10.75
N ARG A 657 -23.74 3.67 10.75
CA ARG A 657 -23.04 2.98 9.66
C ARG A 657 -22.15 1.89 10.24
N GLY A 658 -22.18 0.70 9.68
CA GLY A 658 -21.40 -0.42 10.18
C GLY A 658 -21.55 -1.64 9.28
N ALA A 659 -21.07 -2.78 9.74
CA ALA A 659 -21.24 -4.03 9.03
C ALA A 659 -21.32 -5.23 9.97
N VAL A 660 -21.95 -6.29 9.48
CA VAL A 660 -21.90 -7.63 10.07
C VAL A 660 -21.07 -8.51 9.14
N VAL A 661 -20.08 -9.22 9.68
CA VAL A 661 -19.29 -10.21 8.95
C VAL A 661 -19.63 -11.59 9.48
N ILE A 662 -19.99 -12.53 8.63
CA ILE A 662 -20.30 -13.92 8.96
C ILE A 662 -19.17 -14.79 8.39
N HIS A 663 -18.53 -15.58 9.24
CA HIS A 663 -17.44 -16.50 8.92
C HIS A 663 -17.69 -17.86 9.60
N ALA A 664 -16.81 -18.83 9.34
CA ALA A 664 -16.96 -20.21 9.86
C ALA A 664 -17.14 -20.28 11.39
N ASP A 665 -16.55 -19.35 12.13
CA ASP A 665 -16.57 -19.34 13.60
C ASP A 665 -17.69 -18.46 14.19
N GLY A 666 -18.57 -17.89 13.35
CA GLY A 666 -19.72 -17.10 13.78
C GLY A 666 -19.88 -15.78 13.02
N TRP A 667 -20.36 -14.74 13.71
CA TRP A 667 -20.60 -13.42 13.13
C TRP A 667 -19.89 -12.35 13.94
N THR A 668 -19.24 -11.35 13.35
CA THR A 668 -18.57 -10.26 14.07
C THR A 668 -19.04 -8.91 13.54
N LEU A 669 -19.32 -7.96 14.44
CA LEU A 669 -19.68 -6.59 14.07
C LEU A 669 -18.42 -5.77 13.78
N SER A 670 -18.53 -4.88 12.80
CA SER A 670 -17.44 -4.04 12.34
C SER A 670 -17.91 -2.61 12.10
N GLN A 671 -16.96 -1.68 12.20
CA GLN A 671 -17.02 -0.41 11.48
C GLN A 671 -17.28 -0.63 9.97
N PRO A 672 -17.71 0.39 9.22
CA PRO A 672 -17.94 0.28 7.78
C PRO A 672 -16.75 -0.39 7.05
N LEU A 673 -17.05 -1.40 6.24
CA LEU A 673 -16.04 -2.21 5.55
C LEU A 673 -15.63 -1.56 4.23
N SER A 674 -14.37 -1.74 3.86
CA SER A 674 -13.91 -1.55 2.48
C SER A 674 -14.08 -2.84 1.68
N GLU A 675 -13.74 -2.81 0.39
CA GLU A 675 -13.81 -3.99 -0.49
C GLU A 675 -12.99 -5.17 0.07
N THR A 676 -11.78 -4.90 0.57
CA THR A 676 -10.84 -5.89 1.12
C THR A 676 -10.66 -5.66 2.61
N PHE A 677 -10.95 -6.65 3.44
CA PHE A 677 -10.93 -6.50 4.89
C PHE A 677 -10.42 -7.77 5.57
N GLY A 678 -10.12 -7.67 6.87
CA GLY A 678 -9.52 -8.75 7.65
C GLY A 678 -10.36 -9.15 8.86
N ILE A 679 -10.35 -10.43 9.21
CA ILE A 679 -10.86 -10.96 10.48
C ILE A 679 -9.65 -11.37 11.31
N VAL A 680 -9.56 -10.84 12.52
CA VAL A 680 -8.52 -11.19 13.47
C VAL A 680 -9.12 -12.11 14.52
N GLU A 681 -8.53 -13.29 14.67
CA GLU A 681 -8.83 -14.25 15.72
C GLU A 681 -7.72 -14.16 16.79
N VAL A 682 -8.11 -13.83 18.01
CA VAL A 682 -7.25 -13.73 19.19
C VAL A 682 -8.00 -14.36 20.37
N PRO A 683 -7.90 -15.69 20.55
CA PRO A 683 -8.62 -16.38 21.61
C PRO A 683 -8.29 -15.77 22.98
N ASP A 684 -9.27 -15.71 23.89
CA ASP A 684 -9.12 -15.21 25.27
C ASP A 684 -8.65 -13.74 25.45
N ALA A 685 -8.30 -13.03 24.38
CA ALA A 685 -7.77 -11.66 24.43
C ALA A 685 -8.86 -10.58 24.35
N LYS A 686 -9.98 -10.76 25.06
CA LYS A 686 -11.08 -9.79 25.04
C LYS A 686 -10.58 -8.39 25.42
N GLY A 687 -10.91 -7.40 24.58
CA GLY A 687 -10.55 -6.00 24.81
C GLY A 687 -9.19 -5.58 24.27
N ALA A 688 -8.39 -6.51 23.70
CA ALA A 688 -7.15 -6.16 22.99
C ALA A 688 -7.45 -5.12 21.90
N ARG A 689 -6.59 -4.11 21.78
CA ARG A 689 -6.77 -3.05 20.78
C ARG A 689 -6.02 -3.42 19.51
N LEU A 690 -6.62 -3.14 18.35
CA LEU A 690 -5.94 -3.28 17.08
C LEU A 690 -5.30 -1.94 16.70
N LEU A 691 -3.98 -1.93 16.49
CA LEU A 691 -3.25 -0.70 16.14
C LEU A 691 -3.61 -0.19 14.75
N ASN A 692 -4.04 -1.10 13.86
CA ASN A 692 -4.40 -0.79 12.49
C ASN A 692 -5.75 -0.08 12.34
N ALA A 693 -6.62 -0.12 13.36
CA ALA A 693 -7.98 0.40 13.28
C ALA A 693 -8.41 1.06 14.60
N ALA A 694 -8.48 2.39 14.60
CA ALA A 694 -8.87 3.17 15.77
C ALA A 694 -10.28 2.80 16.27
N GLY A 695 -10.41 2.60 17.58
CA GLY A 695 -11.64 2.21 18.25
C GLY A 695 -11.97 0.72 18.19
N VAL A 696 -11.27 -0.08 17.39
CA VAL A 696 -11.55 -1.52 17.22
C VAL A 696 -10.88 -2.32 18.32
N LYS A 697 -11.67 -3.19 18.97
CA LYS A 697 -11.22 -4.08 20.03
C LYS A 697 -11.71 -5.49 19.79
N VAL A 698 -10.92 -6.47 20.23
CA VAL A 698 -11.30 -7.89 20.25
C VAL A 698 -12.53 -8.07 21.14
N ASP A 699 -13.55 -8.74 20.60
CA ASP A 699 -14.81 -8.99 21.29
C ASP A 699 -14.71 -10.13 22.30
N GLY A 700 -15.83 -10.46 22.96
CA GLY A 700 -15.85 -11.52 23.97
C GLY A 700 -15.63 -12.94 23.44
N ARG A 701 -15.66 -13.14 22.12
CA ARG A 701 -15.39 -14.44 21.48
C ARG A 701 -13.98 -14.51 20.90
N GLY A 702 -13.16 -13.48 21.11
CA GLY A 702 -11.81 -13.42 20.57
C GLY A 702 -11.74 -12.93 19.13
N TYR A 703 -12.76 -12.24 18.60
CA TYR A 703 -12.75 -11.75 17.22
C TYR A 703 -12.78 -10.23 17.11
N ALA A 704 -12.07 -9.72 16.11
CA ALA A 704 -12.15 -8.33 15.66
C ALA A 704 -12.12 -8.28 14.13
N VAL A 705 -12.63 -7.20 13.55
CA VAL A 705 -12.59 -6.97 12.10
C VAL A 705 -11.75 -5.74 11.81
N ILE A 706 -10.81 -5.88 10.89
CA ILE A 706 -10.04 -4.78 10.33
C ILE A 706 -10.80 -4.27 9.11
N PRO A 707 -11.38 -3.07 9.14
CA PRO A 707 -12.31 -2.61 8.11
C PRO A 707 -11.65 -2.37 6.74
N TYR A 708 -10.32 -2.22 6.68
CA TYR A 708 -9.59 -1.98 5.44
C TYR A 708 -8.24 -2.69 5.41
N LEU A 709 -7.96 -3.35 4.29
CA LEU A 709 -6.64 -3.89 3.93
C LEU A 709 -6.32 -3.45 2.50
N THR A 710 -5.03 -3.29 2.20
CA THR A 710 -4.61 -2.97 0.84
C THR A 710 -4.37 -4.26 0.06
N PRO A 711 -5.04 -4.50 -1.08
CA PRO A 711 -4.88 -5.73 -1.83
C PRO A 711 -3.53 -5.81 -2.55
N TYR A 712 -3.05 -7.04 -2.75
CA TYR A 712 -1.77 -7.42 -3.36
C TYR A 712 -0.54 -6.79 -2.69
N ARG A 713 -0.71 -6.29 -1.47
CA ARG A 713 0.35 -5.73 -0.63
C ARG A 713 0.37 -6.44 0.70
N ALA A 714 1.56 -6.51 1.28
CA ALA A 714 1.77 -7.10 2.57
C ALA A 714 1.27 -6.12 3.66
N ASN A 715 0.19 -6.49 4.35
CA ASN A 715 -0.41 -5.71 5.42
C ASN A 715 0.04 -6.27 6.76
N THR A 716 0.78 -5.47 7.54
CA THR A 716 1.20 -5.83 8.90
C THR A 716 0.09 -5.49 9.88
N ILE A 717 -0.46 -6.50 10.54
CA ILE A 717 -1.51 -6.41 11.54
C ILE A 717 -0.87 -6.54 12.91
N SER A 718 -1.14 -5.59 13.80
CA SER A 718 -0.55 -5.58 15.14
C SER A 718 -1.59 -5.37 16.23
N ILE A 719 -1.39 -6.08 17.33
CA ILE A 719 -2.23 -6.02 18.53
C ILE A 719 -1.47 -5.28 19.63
N ASP A 720 -2.12 -4.31 20.26
CA ASP A 720 -1.60 -3.69 21.47
C ASP A 720 -1.95 -4.57 22.69
N PRO A 721 -0.95 -5.13 23.39
CA PRO A 721 -1.19 -5.92 24.59
C PRO A 721 -1.65 -5.07 25.78
N LYS A 722 -1.59 -3.73 25.69
CA LYS A 722 -1.96 -2.84 26.77
C LYS A 722 -3.43 -3.00 27.16
N GLY A 723 -3.66 -3.30 28.44
CA GLY A 723 -4.99 -3.52 28.99
C GLY A 723 -5.54 -4.94 28.78
N LEU A 724 -4.73 -5.86 28.27
CA LEU A 724 -5.04 -7.30 28.34
C LEU A 724 -4.93 -7.81 29.78
N SER A 725 -5.67 -8.88 30.06
CA SER A 725 -5.50 -9.64 31.30
C SER A 725 -4.06 -10.13 31.40
N THR A 726 -3.49 -10.10 32.60
CA THR A 726 -2.17 -10.68 32.89
C THR A 726 -2.15 -12.19 32.71
N ASP A 727 -3.32 -12.82 32.66
CA ASP A 727 -3.52 -14.27 32.45
C ASP A 727 -3.50 -14.68 30.97
N VAL A 728 -3.33 -13.72 30.05
CA VAL A 728 -3.32 -13.98 28.62
C VAL A 728 -1.99 -13.53 28.04
N GLU A 729 -1.26 -14.47 27.47
CA GLU A 729 -0.04 -14.21 26.73
C GLU A 729 -0.29 -14.29 25.23
N LEU A 730 0.19 -13.28 24.51
CA LEU A 730 0.25 -13.30 23.05
C LEU A 730 1.60 -13.89 22.62
N LYS A 731 1.60 -14.99 21.86
CA LYS A 731 2.84 -15.56 21.30
C LYS A 731 3.48 -14.65 20.26
N LEU A 732 2.63 -13.93 19.52
CA LEU A 732 3.01 -12.92 18.55
C LEU A 732 2.09 -11.72 18.74
N ASN A 733 2.63 -10.51 18.61
CA ASN A 733 1.84 -9.28 18.63
C ASN A 733 1.74 -8.62 17.24
N SER A 734 2.39 -9.20 16.22
CA SER A 734 2.40 -8.71 14.85
C SER A 734 2.45 -9.86 13.84
N GLN A 735 1.64 -9.77 12.79
CA GLN A 735 1.60 -10.73 11.67
C GLN A 735 1.33 -10.02 10.35
N GLN A 736 1.72 -10.64 9.24
CA GLN A 736 1.58 -10.05 7.90
C GLN A 736 0.68 -10.90 7.01
N VAL A 737 -0.19 -10.24 6.24
CA VAL A 737 -1.07 -10.91 5.25
C VAL A 737 -1.13 -10.11 3.95
N THR A 738 -1.14 -10.81 2.82
CA THR A 738 -1.25 -10.19 1.49
C THR A 738 -2.54 -10.61 0.80
N PRO A 739 -3.68 -9.95 1.09
CA PRO A 739 -4.98 -10.33 0.53
C PRO A 739 -5.08 -9.97 -0.95
N ARG A 740 -5.81 -10.79 -1.71
CA ARG A 740 -6.28 -10.43 -3.06
C ARG A 740 -7.38 -9.36 -3.00
N ALA A 741 -7.66 -8.68 -4.11
CA ALA A 741 -8.69 -7.64 -4.15
C ALA A 741 -10.08 -8.19 -3.83
N GLY A 742 -10.67 -7.73 -2.73
CA GLY A 742 -11.96 -8.17 -2.23
C GLY A 742 -11.94 -9.46 -1.42
N ALA A 743 -10.76 -9.97 -1.07
CA ALA A 743 -10.60 -11.09 -0.15
C ALA A 743 -10.97 -10.70 1.30
N VAL A 744 -11.39 -11.72 2.07
CA VAL A 744 -11.55 -11.63 3.52
C VAL A 744 -10.42 -12.39 4.16
N ALA A 745 -9.34 -11.70 4.53
CA ALA A 745 -8.17 -12.32 5.13
C ALA A 745 -8.49 -12.75 6.57
N LYS A 746 -8.12 -13.96 6.99
CA LYS A 746 -8.20 -14.38 8.39
C LYS A 746 -6.79 -14.45 8.98
N VAL A 747 -6.55 -13.74 10.08
CA VAL A 747 -5.26 -13.73 10.78
C VAL A 747 -5.46 -14.18 12.21
N ARG A 748 -4.75 -15.23 12.60
CA ARG A 748 -4.90 -15.87 13.91
C ARG A 748 -3.68 -15.61 14.77
N PHE A 749 -3.87 -14.92 15.88
CA PHE A 749 -2.84 -14.72 16.90
C PHE A 749 -3.02 -15.77 17.99
N ALA A 750 -2.05 -16.68 18.08
CA ALA A 750 -2.04 -17.68 19.12
C ALA A 750 -1.87 -17.02 20.50
N THR A 751 -2.75 -17.41 21.42
CA THR A 751 -2.71 -17.00 22.81
C THR A 751 -2.53 -18.22 23.70
N GLU A 752 -1.88 -18.00 24.83
CA GLU A 752 -1.90 -18.93 25.96
C GLU A 752 -2.64 -18.28 27.11
N SER A 753 -3.63 -18.99 27.64
CA SER A 753 -4.48 -18.54 28.73
C SER A 753 -4.26 -19.39 29.99
N GLY A 754 -4.17 -18.71 31.13
CA GLY A 754 -4.13 -19.33 32.46
C GLY A 754 -3.60 -18.34 33.49
N ARG A 755 -3.80 -18.62 34.78
CA ARG A 755 -3.50 -17.64 35.83
C ARG A 755 -2.02 -17.27 35.82
N SER A 756 -1.74 -15.98 35.98
CA SER A 756 -0.39 -15.48 36.14
C SER A 756 -0.17 -14.98 37.57
N ALA A 757 0.97 -15.35 38.16
CA ALA A 757 1.35 -14.92 39.49
C ALA A 757 2.86 -14.70 39.58
N VAL A 758 3.27 -13.83 40.51
CA VAL A 758 4.66 -13.77 40.98
C VAL A 758 4.71 -14.55 42.30
N LEU A 759 5.41 -15.68 42.29
CA LEU A 759 5.70 -16.43 43.50
C LEU A 759 6.94 -15.86 44.15
N GLU A 760 6.85 -15.46 45.42
CA GLU A 760 8.03 -15.15 46.24
C GLU A 760 8.41 -16.39 47.03
N VAL A 761 9.43 -17.10 46.55
CA VAL A 761 9.74 -18.44 47.04
C VAL A 761 11.08 -18.47 47.76
N ARG A 762 11.08 -19.05 48.95
CA ARG A 762 12.30 -19.40 49.68
C ARG A 762 12.39 -20.91 49.88
N ARG A 763 13.61 -21.41 49.97
CA ARG A 763 13.88 -22.80 50.37
C ARG A 763 13.54 -23.02 51.85
N GLN A 764 13.40 -24.28 52.26
CA GLN A 764 13.16 -24.64 53.67
C GLN A 764 14.19 -24.04 54.65
N ASP A 765 15.43 -23.84 54.21
CA ASP A 765 16.52 -23.23 54.99
C ASP A 765 16.51 -21.69 54.99
N GLY A 766 15.53 -21.06 54.34
CA GLY A 766 15.41 -19.61 54.22
C GLY A 766 16.26 -18.97 53.11
N SER A 767 17.06 -19.75 52.38
CA SER A 767 17.87 -19.29 51.25
C SER A 767 17.02 -19.04 49.99
N VAL A 768 17.54 -18.21 49.07
CA VAL A 768 16.86 -17.90 47.80
C VAL A 768 17.10 -19.00 46.77
N LEU A 769 16.11 -19.20 45.89
CA LEU A 769 16.28 -20.10 44.76
C LEU A 769 17.36 -19.57 43.79
N PRO A 770 18.11 -20.47 43.11
CA PRO A 770 19.11 -20.07 42.13
C PRO A 770 18.47 -19.32 40.96
N PHE A 771 19.09 -18.21 40.55
CA PHE A 771 18.66 -17.46 39.37
C PHE A 771 18.78 -18.33 38.10
N GLY A 772 17.78 -18.26 37.23
CA GLY A 772 17.76 -19.02 35.98
C GLY A 772 17.30 -20.48 36.12
N ALA A 773 16.87 -20.92 37.30
CA ALA A 773 16.31 -22.26 37.48
C ALA A 773 14.95 -22.38 36.77
N ASN A 774 14.74 -23.48 36.04
CA ASN A 774 13.50 -23.72 35.31
C ASN A 774 12.40 -24.17 36.27
N VAL A 775 11.17 -23.71 36.00
CA VAL A 775 9.98 -24.05 36.78
C VAL A 775 8.99 -24.75 35.87
N ILE A 776 8.65 -25.98 36.25
CA ILE A 776 7.76 -26.86 35.50
C ILE A 776 6.49 -27.16 36.30
N ASP A 777 5.37 -27.31 35.60
CA ASP A 777 4.09 -27.70 36.19
C ASP A 777 3.95 -29.23 36.30
N GLU A 778 2.78 -29.69 36.76
CA GLU A 778 2.44 -31.11 36.90
C GLU A 778 2.37 -31.86 35.57
N ASP A 779 2.20 -31.15 34.46
CA ASP A 779 2.14 -31.70 33.10
C ASP A 779 3.53 -31.65 32.42
N ASP A 780 4.61 -31.41 33.19
CA ASP A 780 6.01 -31.26 32.74
C ASP A 780 6.24 -30.11 31.74
N ARG A 781 5.37 -29.08 31.77
CA ARG A 781 5.50 -27.89 30.93
C ARG A 781 6.26 -26.81 31.67
N GLU A 782 7.20 -26.16 30.99
CA GLU A 782 7.90 -24.99 31.52
C GLU A 782 6.94 -23.80 31.61
N VAL A 783 6.69 -23.34 32.84
CA VAL A 783 5.71 -22.27 33.15
C VAL A 783 6.36 -20.99 33.66
N GLY A 784 7.67 -21.02 33.92
CA GLY A 784 8.43 -19.84 34.35
C GLY A 784 9.89 -20.14 34.67
N VAL A 785 10.63 -19.10 35.01
CA VAL A 785 12.05 -19.15 35.41
C VAL A 785 12.24 -18.36 36.69
N VAL A 786 13.13 -18.81 37.57
CA VAL A 786 13.49 -18.09 38.80
C VAL A 786 14.28 -16.83 38.46
N GLY A 787 13.71 -15.68 38.80
CA GLY A 787 14.33 -14.36 38.71
C GLY A 787 15.10 -13.95 39.98
N GLN A 788 15.44 -12.68 40.07
CA GLN A 788 16.21 -12.15 41.19
C GLN A 788 15.44 -12.22 42.51
N GLY A 789 16.15 -12.57 43.60
CA GLY A 789 15.59 -12.61 44.95
C GLY A 789 14.62 -13.77 45.22
N GLY A 790 14.67 -14.85 44.43
CA GLY A 790 13.75 -16.00 44.57
C GLY A 790 12.34 -15.73 44.06
N ARG A 791 12.18 -14.70 43.21
CA ARG A 791 10.91 -14.35 42.57
C ARG A 791 10.72 -15.16 41.30
N ILE A 792 9.58 -15.83 41.18
CA ILE A 792 9.25 -16.62 40.01
C ILE A 792 8.00 -16.02 39.38
N PHE A 793 8.10 -15.58 38.14
CA PHE A 793 6.91 -15.20 37.38
C PHE A 793 6.44 -16.40 36.57
N VAL A 794 5.23 -16.84 36.88
CA VAL A 794 4.62 -18.05 36.33
C VAL A 794 3.32 -17.69 35.64
N ARG A 795 3.06 -18.31 34.49
CA ARG A 795 1.87 -18.13 33.67
C ARG A 795 1.21 -19.48 33.42
N GLY A 796 -0.07 -19.48 33.02
CA GLY A 796 -0.76 -20.71 32.66
C GLY A 796 -1.22 -21.56 33.85
N LEU A 797 -1.23 -21.01 35.06
CA LEU A 797 -1.51 -21.77 36.29
C LEU A 797 -3.02 -22.08 36.46
N ARG A 798 -3.29 -23.22 37.10
CA ARG A 798 -4.61 -23.55 37.72
C ARG A 798 -4.77 -22.79 39.05
N GLU A 799 -5.95 -22.80 39.68
CA GLU A 799 -6.17 -22.12 40.98
C GLU A 799 -5.34 -22.74 42.13
N THR A 800 -5.10 -24.04 42.07
CA THR A 800 -4.22 -24.79 42.95
C THR A 800 -3.37 -25.74 42.12
N GLY A 801 -2.15 -25.99 42.56
CA GLY A 801 -1.29 -27.01 41.96
C GLY A 801 0.07 -27.06 42.61
N THR A 802 0.93 -27.94 42.10
CA THR A 802 2.33 -28.02 42.49
C THR A 802 3.24 -27.62 41.33
N LEU A 803 4.29 -26.86 41.62
CA LEU A 803 5.38 -26.55 40.70
C LEU A 803 6.65 -27.24 41.14
N THR A 804 7.46 -27.70 40.18
CA THR A 804 8.80 -28.23 40.46
C THR A 804 9.85 -27.27 39.90
N VAL A 805 10.78 -26.84 40.75
CA VAL A 805 11.92 -26.01 40.34
C VAL A 805 13.13 -26.90 40.17
N ARG A 806 13.75 -26.90 38.98
CA ARG A 806 14.93 -27.71 38.63
C ARG A 806 16.05 -26.80 38.17
N TRP A 807 17.23 -26.92 38.79
CA TRP A 807 18.43 -26.14 38.41
C TRP A 807 19.65 -26.98 38.03
N ALA A 808 19.60 -28.30 38.23
CA ALA A 808 20.55 -29.26 37.68
C ALA A 808 19.89 -30.64 37.53
N ASP A 809 20.53 -31.56 36.82
CA ASP A 809 20.02 -32.92 36.54
C ASP A 809 20.21 -33.92 37.71
N ASP A 810 20.57 -33.44 38.92
CA ASP A 810 20.67 -34.26 40.14
C ASP A 810 19.31 -34.27 40.88
N ALA A 811 18.92 -35.42 41.45
CA ALA A 811 17.75 -35.55 42.31
C ALA A 811 17.79 -34.60 43.54
N ARG A 812 18.98 -34.12 43.93
CA ARG A 812 19.16 -33.11 44.99
C ARG A 812 19.02 -31.66 44.51
N ALA A 813 18.85 -31.45 43.20
CA ALA A 813 18.73 -30.14 42.55
C ALA A 813 17.30 -29.81 42.09
N LEU A 814 16.30 -30.38 42.78
CA LEU A 814 14.89 -30.13 42.57
C LEU A 814 14.16 -29.81 43.88
N CYS A 815 13.14 -28.96 43.83
CA CYS A 815 12.23 -28.73 44.94
C CYS A 815 10.80 -28.46 44.45
N ARG A 816 9.80 -28.82 45.26
CA ARG A 816 8.37 -28.61 44.95
C ARG A 816 7.80 -27.43 45.70
N ILE A 817 6.91 -26.69 45.04
CA ILE A 817 6.17 -25.55 45.58
C ILE A 817 4.69 -25.82 45.39
N ASP A 818 3.98 -26.04 46.48
CA ASP A 818 2.52 -26.06 46.44
C ASP A 818 2.00 -24.62 46.52
N TYR A 819 1.07 -24.27 45.62
CA TYR A 819 0.52 -22.93 45.56
C TYR A 819 -1.00 -22.96 45.54
N HIS A 820 -1.60 -21.93 46.14
CA HIS A 820 -3.02 -21.64 46.07
C HIS A 820 -3.21 -20.17 45.72
N LEU A 821 -3.80 -19.90 44.57
CA LEU A 821 -4.03 -18.54 44.11
C LEU A 821 -5.33 -18.00 44.74
N PRO A 822 -5.30 -16.80 45.35
CA PRO A 822 -6.49 -16.22 45.97
C PRO A 822 -7.60 -15.93 44.94
N ALA A 823 -8.85 -15.89 45.41
CA ALA A 823 -10.02 -15.56 44.60
C ALA A 823 -9.91 -14.14 44.01
N ARG A 824 -10.38 -13.97 42.77
CA ARG A 824 -10.11 -12.78 41.95
C ARG A 824 -10.93 -11.55 42.37
N GLY A 825 -10.28 -10.42 42.62
CA GLY A 825 -10.90 -9.08 42.57
C GLY A 825 -10.99 -8.54 41.14
N LYS A 826 -12.02 -7.74 40.82
CA LYS A 826 -12.28 -7.24 39.44
C LYS A 826 -11.18 -6.34 38.82
N ASP A 827 -10.22 -5.87 39.60
CA ASP A 827 -9.18 -4.89 39.19
C ASP A 827 -7.75 -5.22 39.68
N GLU A 828 -7.48 -6.45 40.12
CA GLU A 828 -6.13 -6.77 40.63
C GLU A 828 -5.16 -7.07 39.49
N GLY A 829 -4.00 -6.41 39.52
CA GLY A 829 -2.84 -6.70 38.66
C GLY A 829 -2.20 -8.05 38.99
N ILE A 830 -0.94 -8.25 38.59
CA ILE A 830 -0.22 -9.50 38.85
C ILE A 830 -0.20 -9.78 40.36
N GLN A 831 -0.77 -10.91 40.77
CA GLN A 831 -0.84 -11.31 42.18
C GLN A 831 0.53 -11.81 42.65
N VAL A 832 0.94 -11.38 43.84
CA VAL A 832 2.15 -11.86 44.50
C VAL A 832 1.74 -12.86 45.57
N VAL A 833 2.25 -14.09 45.47
CA VAL A 833 1.90 -15.19 46.37
C VAL A 833 3.17 -15.72 47.03
N PRO A 834 3.27 -15.76 48.37
CA PRO A 834 4.42 -16.37 49.02
C PRO A 834 4.39 -17.88 48.83
N GLY A 835 5.55 -18.49 48.63
CA GLY A 835 5.70 -19.95 48.51
C GLY A 835 6.92 -20.46 49.28
N GLN A 836 6.90 -21.74 49.64
CA GLN A 836 8.05 -22.42 50.22
C GLN A 836 8.43 -23.61 49.33
N CYS A 837 9.70 -23.71 48.95
CA CYS A 837 10.20 -24.82 48.17
C CYS A 837 10.69 -25.94 49.09
N VAL A 838 10.08 -27.11 48.97
CA VAL A 838 10.40 -28.30 49.76
C VAL A 838 11.18 -29.30 48.91
N THR A 839 12.38 -29.65 49.35
CA THR A 839 13.22 -30.69 48.74
C THR A 839 12.63 -32.06 49.04
N GLN A 840 12.42 -32.90 48.02
CA GLN A 840 12.07 -34.30 48.26
C GLN A 840 13.32 -35.04 48.76
N VAL A 841 13.36 -35.34 50.05
CA VAL A 841 14.24 -36.39 50.55
C VAL A 841 13.55 -37.71 50.19
N ALA A 842 14.18 -38.51 49.31
CA ALA A 842 13.72 -39.86 49.05
C ALA A 842 13.84 -40.66 50.36
N ASP A 843 12.69 -41.00 50.95
CA ASP A 843 12.60 -41.85 52.13
C ASP A 843 12.95 -43.28 51.69
N LEU A 844 14.21 -43.68 51.87
CA LEU A 844 14.63 -45.07 51.75
C LEU A 844 14.09 -45.82 52.97
N ARG A 845 12.84 -46.28 52.88
CA ARG A 845 12.25 -47.19 53.86
C ARG A 845 12.85 -48.58 53.69
N GLU A 846 13.74 -48.93 54.60
CA GLU A 846 14.23 -50.27 54.89
C GLU A 846 13.21 -50.93 55.81
N ASP A 847 12.33 -51.80 55.28
CA ASP A 847 11.55 -52.78 56.05
C ASP A 847 10.81 -53.73 55.09
N ASP A 848 11.47 -54.83 54.71
CA ASP A 848 10.84 -56.04 54.16
C ASP A 848 11.25 -57.22 55.05
N ALA A 849 10.56 -57.39 56.17
CA ALA A 849 10.55 -58.61 56.97
C ALA A 849 9.18 -59.28 56.83
N ALA A 850 9.12 -60.34 56.03
CA ALA A 850 7.92 -61.14 55.79
C ALA A 850 7.46 -61.88 57.06
N PRO A 851 6.14 -61.97 57.35
CA PRO A 851 5.61 -62.92 58.31
C PRO A 851 5.12 -64.20 57.61
N VAL A 852 5.63 -65.34 58.08
CA VAL A 852 5.16 -66.69 57.75
C VAL A 852 3.83 -66.93 58.48
N TRP A 853 2.76 -67.23 57.72
CA TRP A 853 1.48 -67.70 58.27
C TRP A 853 1.32 -69.21 58.02
N ASN A 854 1.27 -69.97 59.11
CA ASN A 854 0.83 -71.37 59.14
C ASN A 854 -0.70 -71.45 59.01
N PHE A 855 -1.18 -72.33 58.14
CA PHE A 855 -2.58 -72.79 58.12
C PHE A 855 -2.64 -74.28 58.46
N VAL A 856 -3.40 -74.62 59.51
CA VAL A 856 -3.85 -75.98 59.84
C VAL A 856 -5.38 -76.00 59.74
N SER A 857 -5.84 -76.94 58.91
CA SER A 857 -7.17 -77.54 58.68
C SER A 857 -8.42 -77.11 59.48
N GLY A 858 -9.54 -77.03 58.75
CA GLY A 858 -10.90 -77.23 59.26
C GLY A 858 -11.96 -77.16 58.14
N GLU A 859 -12.36 -78.36 57.66
CA GLU A 859 -13.49 -78.74 56.77
C GLU A 859 -13.58 -78.24 55.32
#